data_AF-K9UEV4-F1
#
_entry.id   AF-K9UEV4-F1
#
_cell.length_a   1.000
_cell.length_b   1.000
_cell.length_c   1.000
_cell.angle_alpha   90.00
_cell.angle_beta   90.00
_cell.angle_gamma   90.00
#
_symmetry.space_group_name_H-M   'P 1'
#
loop_
_entity.id
_entity.type
_entity.pdbx_description
1 polymer ?
#
loop_
_entity_poly.entity_id
_entity_poly.type
_entity_poly.pdbx_seq_one_letter_code
_entity_poly.pdbx_strand_id
1 'polypeptide(L)'
;MTASTEQTTNTQYFIAEVSEIEYSASLNFASYCLPPNLDLQVARKLSYRLSRYFPKVVVIWHEKIFHALTGSEGKIPSLDEWNCALKSIQQDLSIESLGKLSPVKQIKLTPIVIALLTREILSVERPFSTKEEYKDKNAKVIRQAEVSHEIIQIENRELPALTITNRSPIISREDLADFIKNHPYRQDLHKLLINLEVQTLDNNSTATIVEIVGTISEHRDDLIAKATGAISKEKLRIAPNEQPVVAVQFGNRGNKFCYALAALRPHVTAKTADQLELDWDKLIAATKIGYPERQKLLNTYKAEANQSLKPYGIQIKKSIVGSNREDDSLFWQLAEPLEQTKLLFGQGQIYRHNDIINGLMKGGIYRRSKEFSSEIPIRIAEVDLITSNVSSDRFMSEVEKYLDKFWCKYLRLNPNESKMNIENLDNPSGRAELDEKLEELLMITPDLVFIFLPQSDRNRDDDDGGSLYHRIYGKLLKRGIATQFVYEEKLRKVEPRFMLNQVIPGVLGKLGHIPFILAEPLTIADVFVGLDVGRRNKRKLSGTRSACAGVCFYGKQGEFLRAKSEDAMIEGEEIPCHFLESLLPAGELRGKTVAIFRDGRFCGNEAQCLADWAAAIKAKFILIECCKSGCPRLYNISSRAPYPIQAPDRGIALKLSDREAILVATKVAPRIGVPKPMRVNIRPEGHQVSIDDVLETYLKLTLLHYGSLNPPKLPAMLAGAHRLADLKLRGVCLPEMRRQHWL
;
A
#
# COMPACT_ATOMS: atom_id res chain seq x y z
N MET A 1 35.65 46.66 -1.06
CA MET A 1 34.53 46.47 -0.13
C MET A 1 33.60 45.43 -0.71
N THR A 2 33.84 44.18 -0.36
CA THR A 2 33.08 42.99 -0.73
C THR A 2 31.88 42.89 0.20
N ALA A 3 30.67 43.06 -0.33
CA ALA A 3 29.45 42.74 0.38
C ALA A 3 29.24 41.22 0.30
N SER A 4 29.45 40.54 1.42
CA SER A 4 29.05 39.15 1.64
C SER A 4 27.53 39.07 1.60
N THR A 5 26.98 38.40 0.59
CA THR A 5 25.63 37.87 0.62
C THR A 5 25.58 36.72 1.62
N GLU A 6 25.19 37.02 2.86
CA GLU A 6 24.75 36.02 3.82
C GLU A 6 23.61 35.22 3.19
N GLN A 7 23.88 33.96 2.83
CA GLN A 7 22.85 32.96 2.64
C GLN A 7 22.16 32.76 3.98
N THR A 8 21.02 33.41 4.19
CA THR A 8 20.10 33.05 5.26
C THR A 8 19.66 31.61 5.03
N THR A 9 20.27 30.67 5.74
CA THR A 9 19.77 29.30 5.92
C THR A 9 18.38 29.41 6.53
N ASN A 10 17.35 29.26 5.70
CA ASN A 10 15.97 29.26 6.14
C ASN A 10 15.75 27.95 6.92
N THR A 11 16.00 27.95 8.23
CA THR A 11 15.85 26.75 9.07
C THR A 11 14.41 26.25 8.95
N GLN A 12 14.28 25.09 8.32
CA GLN A 12 12.99 24.48 8.06
C GLN A 12 12.67 23.50 9.19
N TYR A 13 11.52 23.71 9.82
CA TYR A 13 11.09 22.88 10.94
C TYR A 13 10.12 21.80 10.45
N PHE A 14 10.22 20.60 11.01
CA PHE A 14 9.46 19.41 10.64
C PHE A 14 8.69 18.89 11.84
N ILE A 15 7.52 18.28 11.61
CA ILE A 15 6.78 17.53 12.64
C ILE A 15 6.15 16.27 12.05
N ALA A 16 5.88 15.29 12.91
CA ALA A 16 5.21 14.03 12.56
C ALA A 16 3.87 13.87 13.27
N GLU A 17 2.94 13.02 12.82
CA GLU A 17 1.72 12.70 13.60
C GLU A 17 2.00 11.82 14.86
N VAL A 18 3.26 11.80 15.34
CA VAL A 18 3.77 11.00 16.47
C VAL A 18 3.93 11.88 17.70
N SER A 19 3.62 11.36 18.88
CA SER A 19 3.83 12.05 20.16
C SER A 19 4.30 11.06 21.22
N GLU A 20 5.30 11.47 21.99
CA GLU A 20 5.83 10.71 23.10
C GLU A 20 4.77 10.53 24.20
N ILE A 21 4.83 9.39 24.88
CA ILE A 21 3.98 9.04 26.00
C ILE A 21 4.77 9.22 27.30
N GLU A 22 4.25 10.06 28.19
CA GLU A 22 4.67 10.17 29.57
C GLU A 22 3.75 9.31 30.46
N TYR A 23 4.32 8.69 31.49
CA TYR A 23 3.57 7.85 32.40
C TYR A 23 4.12 7.92 33.82
N SER A 24 3.23 7.70 34.80
CA SER A 24 3.61 7.66 36.21
C SER A 24 4.52 6.47 36.52
N ALA A 25 5.47 6.64 37.45
CA ALA A 25 6.33 5.55 37.91
C ALA A 25 5.55 4.39 38.58
N SER A 26 4.34 4.65 39.07
CA SER A 26 3.49 3.69 39.80
C SER A 26 2.23 3.32 39.03
N LEU A 27 2.37 2.88 37.77
CA LEU A 27 1.23 2.34 37.02
C LEU A 27 0.65 1.11 37.72
N ASN A 28 -0.68 1.02 37.77
CA ASN A 28 -1.38 -0.11 38.36
C ASN A 28 -1.51 -1.25 37.34
N PHE A 29 -0.44 -2.03 37.19
CA PHE A 29 -0.33 -3.09 36.17
C PHE A 29 -0.05 -4.47 36.78
N ALA A 30 -0.48 -5.51 36.07
CA ALA A 30 -0.13 -6.90 36.35
C ALA A 30 0.13 -7.65 35.04
N SER A 31 0.88 -8.74 35.11
CA SER A 31 1.20 -9.56 33.95
C SER A 31 1.00 -11.04 34.22
N TYR A 32 0.50 -11.76 33.22
CA TYR A 32 0.07 -13.15 33.35
C TYR A 32 0.50 -13.99 32.15
N CYS A 33 0.91 -15.23 32.42
CA CYS A 33 1.12 -16.26 31.39
C CYS A 33 -0.08 -17.21 31.33
N LEU A 34 -0.40 -17.69 30.13
CA LEU A 34 -1.49 -18.64 29.88
C LEU A 34 -0.95 -19.84 29.07
N PRO A 35 -0.85 -21.05 29.65
CA PRO A 35 -0.48 -22.26 28.92
C PRO A 35 -1.71 -22.94 28.25
N PRO A 36 -1.52 -23.70 27.15
CA PRO A 36 -0.32 -23.74 26.30
C PRO A 36 -0.11 -22.41 25.56
N ASN A 37 1.07 -22.24 24.94
CA ASN A 37 1.31 -21.07 24.09
C ASN A 37 0.22 -20.95 23.03
N LEU A 38 -0.46 -19.81 23.04
CA LEU A 38 -1.57 -19.55 22.14
C LEU A 38 -1.08 -19.06 20.78
N ASP A 39 -1.82 -19.43 19.73
CA ASP A 39 -1.74 -18.74 18.46
C ASP A 39 -2.07 -17.24 18.64
N LEU A 40 -1.36 -16.40 17.88
CA LEU A 40 -1.47 -14.94 17.94
C LEU A 40 -2.91 -14.45 17.78
N GLN A 41 -3.71 -15.07 16.90
CA GLN A 41 -5.08 -14.65 16.67
C GLN A 41 -5.99 -14.98 17.85
N VAL A 42 -5.80 -16.15 18.45
CA VAL A 42 -6.54 -16.57 19.65
C VAL A 42 -6.21 -15.63 20.80
N ALA A 43 -4.92 -15.36 21.00
CA ALA A 43 -4.45 -14.48 22.06
C ALA A 43 -5.01 -13.05 21.95
N ARG A 44 -5.03 -12.48 20.74
CA ARG A 44 -5.62 -11.15 20.48
C ARG A 44 -7.13 -11.11 20.71
N LYS A 45 -7.85 -12.17 20.36
CA LYS A 45 -9.30 -12.27 20.65
C LYS A 45 -9.55 -12.33 22.15
N LEU A 46 -8.74 -13.10 22.88
CA LEU A 46 -8.84 -13.20 24.33
C LEU A 46 -8.55 -11.86 25.00
N SER A 47 -7.46 -11.16 24.64
CA SER A 47 -7.13 -9.86 25.22
C SER A 47 -8.28 -8.85 25.02
N TYR A 48 -8.86 -8.81 23.81
CA TYR A 48 -10.00 -7.96 23.51
C TYR A 48 -11.25 -8.31 24.36
N ARG A 49 -11.56 -9.59 24.53
CA ARG A 49 -12.71 -10.04 25.34
C ARG A 49 -12.50 -9.76 26.82
N LEU A 50 -11.28 -9.95 27.32
CA LEU A 50 -10.91 -9.67 28.70
C LEU A 50 -11.03 -8.18 29.02
N SER A 51 -10.57 -7.29 28.13
CA SER A 51 -10.73 -5.83 28.27
C SER A 51 -12.20 -5.37 28.29
N ARG A 52 -13.12 -6.18 27.74
CA ARG A 52 -14.56 -5.91 27.77
C ARG A 52 -15.28 -6.55 28.96
N TYR A 53 -14.71 -7.59 29.53
CA TYR A 53 -15.28 -8.30 30.66
C TYR A 53 -15.15 -7.48 31.95
N PHE A 54 -14.00 -6.81 32.13
CA PHE A 54 -13.72 -6.01 33.32
C PHE A 54 -13.75 -4.51 32.98
N PRO A 55 -14.72 -3.75 33.54
CA PRO A 55 -14.79 -2.31 33.32
C PRO A 55 -13.51 -1.60 33.78
N LYS A 56 -12.98 -0.67 32.97
CA LYS A 56 -11.76 0.11 33.25
C LYS A 56 -10.49 -0.73 33.45
N VAL A 57 -10.48 -1.96 32.92
CA VAL A 57 -9.28 -2.80 32.83
C VAL A 57 -8.98 -3.03 31.35
N VAL A 58 -7.74 -2.76 30.98
CA VAL A 58 -7.26 -2.91 29.61
C VAL A 58 -6.24 -4.03 29.58
N VAL A 59 -6.45 -4.99 28.69
CA VAL A 59 -5.61 -6.17 28.52
C VAL A 59 -5.04 -6.20 27.11
N ILE A 60 -3.72 -6.34 27.03
CA ILE A 60 -3.01 -6.61 25.78
C ILE A 60 -2.30 -7.96 25.85
N TRP A 61 -1.94 -8.49 24.69
CA TRP A 61 -1.06 -9.65 24.57
C TRP A 61 0.20 -9.25 23.80
N HIS A 62 1.37 -9.52 24.38
CA HIS A 62 2.67 -9.24 23.79
C HIS A 62 3.68 -10.30 24.25
N GLU A 63 4.50 -10.81 23.33
CA GLU A 63 5.54 -11.82 23.62
C GLU A 63 5.06 -12.99 24.51
N LYS A 64 3.87 -13.54 24.18
CA LYS A 64 3.24 -14.66 24.92
C LYS A 64 2.77 -14.33 26.34
N ILE A 65 2.77 -13.05 26.72
CA ILE A 65 2.34 -12.56 28.03
C ILE A 65 1.10 -11.67 27.86
N PHE A 66 0.14 -11.81 28.77
CA PHE A 66 -0.95 -10.87 28.92
C PHE A 66 -0.56 -9.77 29.92
N HIS A 67 -0.66 -8.52 29.50
CA HIS A 67 -0.46 -7.36 30.39
C HIS A 67 -1.79 -6.70 30.64
N ALA A 68 -2.14 -6.51 31.90
CA ALA A 68 -3.36 -5.83 32.33
C ALA A 68 -2.99 -4.51 33.03
N LEU A 69 -3.70 -3.45 32.68
CA LEU A 69 -3.60 -2.13 33.31
C LEU A 69 -4.99 -1.68 33.74
N THR A 70 -5.09 -1.09 34.93
CA THR A 70 -6.32 -0.45 35.40
C THR A 70 -6.06 1.01 35.76
N GLY A 71 -7.13 1.78 35.96
CA GLY A 71 -7.03 3.15 36.43
C GLY A 71 -6.27 3.26 37.75
N SER A 72 -5.77 4.44 38.06
CA SER A 72 -4.94 4.70 39.25
C SER A 72 -5.66 4.35 40.56
N GLU A 73 -6.99 4.46 40.59
CA GLU A 73 -7.87 4.09 41.71
C GLU A 73 -8.55 2.71 41.52
N GLY A 74 -8.29 2.05 40.39
CA GLY A 74 -8.88 0.75 40.05
C GLY A 74 -8.24 -0.41 40.80
N LYS A 75 -8.95 -1.53 40.91
CA LYS A 75 -8.40 -2.77 41.45
C LYS A 75 -8.16 -3.75 40.31
N ILE A 76 -6.93 -4.27 40.21
CA ILE A 76 -6.64 -5.37 39.29
C ILE A 76 -7.44 -6.61 39.72
N PRO A 77 -8.14 -7.29 38.80
CA PRO A 77 -8.88 -8.50 39.15
C PRO A 77 -7.96 -9.56 39.77
N SER A 78 -8.49 -10.26 40.77
CA SER A 78 -7.84 -11.41 41.39
C SER A 78 -7.67 -12.55 40.38
N LEU A 79 -6.79 -13.50 40.71
CA LEU A 79 -6.52 -14.64 39.83
C LEU A 79 -7.78 -15.51 39.61
N ASP A 80 -8.64 -15.63 40.62
CA ASP A 80 -9.89 -16.38 40.51
C ASP A 80 -10.89 -15.67 39.60
N GLU A 81 -11.04 -14.36 39.72
CA GLU A 81 -11.88 -13.54 38.83
C GLU A 81 -11.43 -13.68 37.38
N TRP A 82 -10.11 -13.58 37.12
CA TRP A 82 -9.56 -13.78 35.79
C TRP A 82 -9.86 -15.17 35.22
N ASN A 83 -9.66 -16.23 36.01
CA ASN A 83 -9.89 -17.59 35.56
C ASN A 83 -11.39 -17.88 35.33
N CYS A 84 -12.29 -17.26 36.11
CA CYS A 84 -13.73 -17.30 35.86
C CYS A 84 -14.09 -16.61 34.55
N ALA A 85 -13.56 -15.42 34.29
CA ALA A 85 -13.76 -14.70 33.03
C ALA A 85 -13.24 -15.51 31.83
N LEU A 86 -12.05 -16.11 31.96
CA LEU A 86 -11.49 -16.95 30.91
C LEU A 86 -12.34 -18.17 30.58
N LYS A 87 -12.90 -18.86 31.58
CA LYS A 87 -13.81 -19.99 31.35
C LYS A 87 -15.06 -19.56 30.58
N SER A 88 -15.65 -18.42 30.95
CA SER A 88 -16.79 -17.86 30.22
C SER A 88 -16.44 -17.54 28.77
N ILE A 89 -15.30 -16.87 28.55
CA ILE A 89 -14.84 -16.50 27.20
C ILE A 89 -14.46 -17.75 26.37
N GLN A 90 -13.89 -18.77 27.00
CA GLN A 90 -13.53 -20.03 26.35
C GLN A 90 -14.77 -20.72 25.77
N GLN A 91 -15.85 -20.77 26.54
CA GLN A 91 -17.15 -21.31 26.11
C GLN A 91 -17.71 -20.51 24.93
N ASP A 92 -17.68 -19.17 25.02
CA ASP A 92 -18.17 -18.28 23.96
C ASP A 92 -17.39 -18.40 22.64
N LEU A 93 -16.09 -18.69 22.72
CA LEU A 93 -15.20 -18.79 21.55
C LEU A 93 -15.02 -20.23 21.04
N SER A 94 -15.68 -21.22 21.67
CA SER A 94 -15.52 -22.65 21.36
C SER A 94 -14.04 -23.08 21.32
N ILE A 95 -13.21 -22.58 22.24
CA ILE A 95 -11.78 -22.95 22.30
C ILE A 95 -11.66 -24.29 23.05
N GLU A 96 -11.09 -25.30 22.38
CA GLU A 96 -11.02 -26.69 22.89
C GLU A 96 -10.37 -26.80 24.26
N SER A 97 -9.24 -26.11 24.50
CA SER A 97 -8.59 -26.09 25.81
C SER A 97 -7.82 -24.80 26.08
N LEU A 98 -7.98 -24.26 27.29
CA LEU A 98 -7.16 -23.19 27.86
C LEU A 98 -6.73 -23.62 29.27
N GLY A 99 -5.47 -23.34 29.63
CA GLY A 99 -4.98 -23.50 30.99
C GLY A 99 -5.49 -22.39 31.91
N LYS A 100 -4.86 -22.25 33.08
CA LYS A 100 -5.12 -21.16 34.02
C LYS A 100 -4.08 -20.06 33.88
N LEU A 101 -4.46 -18.82 34.15
CA LEU A 101 -3.47 -17.76 34.26
C LEU A 101 -2.55 -17.99 35.45
N SER A 102 -1.30 -17.61 35.27
CA SER A 102 -0.28 -17.59 36.31
C SER A 102 0.39 -16.22 36.32
N PRO A 103 0.56 -15.57 37.49
CA PRO A 103 1.16 -14.25 37.57
C PRO A 103 2.66 -14.30 37.28
N VAL A 104 3.17 -13.27 36.59
CA VAL A 104 4.60 -13.11 36.33
C VAL A 104 5.20 -12.10 37.29
N LYS A 105 6.11 -12.56 38.18
CA LYS A 105 6.59 -11.77 39.32
C LYS A 105 7.69 -10.74 39.00
N GLN A 106 8.27 -10.73 37.78
CA GLN A 106 9.48 -9.95 37.46
C GLN A 106 9.47 -9.28 36.07
N ILE A 107 8.32 -8.80 35.58
CA ILE A 107 8.28 -8.07 34.31
C ILE A 107 8.46 -6.57 34.57
N LYS A 108 9.51 -5.99 33.97
CA LYS A 108 9.63 -4.54 33.80
C LYS A 108 8.75 -4.11 32.63
N LEU A 109 7.96 -3.06 32.80
CA LEU A 109 7.23 -2.44 31.71
C LEU A 109 8.22 -1.90 30.68
N THR A 110 8.19 -2.46 29.48
CA THR A 110 8.98 -1.96 28.35
C THR A 110 8.23 -0.83 27.64
N PRO A 111 8.92 0.07 26.93
CA PRO A 111 8.27 1.10 26.11
C PRO A 111 7.19 0.55 25.18
N ILE A 112 7.42 -0.61 24.56
CA ILE A 112 6.44 -1.23 23.65
C ILE A 112 5.15 -1.64 24.37
N VAL A 113 5.26 -2.18 25.59
CA VAL A 113 4.10 -2.55 26.41
C VAL A 113 3.29 -1.30 26.79
N ILE A 114 3.95 -0.20 27.18
CA ILE A 114 3.28 1.08 27.48
C ILE A 114 2.55 1.63 26.25
N ALA A 115 3.19 1.65 25.09
CA ALA A 115 2.60 2.17 23.86
C ALA A 115 1.39 1.32 23.41
N LEU A 116 1.47 0.00 23.54
CA LEU A 116 0.37 -0.92 23.26
C LEU A 116 -0.81 -0.74 24.23
N LEU A 117 -0.55 -0.65 25.54
CA LEU A 117 -1.57 -0.40 26.56
C LEU A 117 -2.28 0.94 26.31
N THR A 118 -1.52 2.00 26.03
CA THR A 118 -2.03 3.34 25.70
C THR A 118 -2.99 3.29 24.51
N ARG A 119 -2.58 2.63 23.42
CA ARG A 119 -3.40 2.45 22.23
C ARG A 119 -4.66 1.62 22.52
N GLU A 120 -4.58 0.63 23.40
CA GLU A 120 -5.73 -0.22 23.75
C GLU A 120 -6.73 0.51 24.65
N ILE A 121 -6.30 1.38 25.59
CA ILE A 121 -7.19 2.26 26.36
C ILE A 121 -8.05 3.08 25.40
N LEU A 122 -7.43 3.73 24.42
CA LEU A 122 -8.15 4.57 23.45
C LEU A 122 -9.09 3.77 22.52
N SER A 123 -8.79 2.49 22.29
CA SER A 123 -9.63 1.56 21.52
C SER A 123 -10.88 1.12 22.31
N VAL A 124 -10.73 0.92 23.63
CA VAL A 124 -11.81 0.50 24.54
C VAL A 124 -12.70 1.67 24.93
N GLU A 125 -12.12 2.79 25.38
CA GLU A 125 -12.83 3.99 25.85
C GLU A 125 -13.47 4.78 24.69
N ARG A 126 -12.91 4.65 23.48
CA ARG A 126 -13.40 5.33 22.24
C ARG A 126 -13.67 6.82 22.43
N PRO A 127 -12.69 7.63 22.88
CA PRO A 127 -12.95 9.01 23.30
C PRO A 127 -13.14 10.01 22.15
N PHE A 128 -12.81 9.60 20.93
CA PHE A 128 -12.68 10.52 19.82
C PHE A 128 -14.03 10.99 19.28
N SER A 129 -14.20 12.30 19.17
CA SER A 129 -15.38 12.86 18.52
C SER A 129 -15.35 12.61 17.01
N THR A 130 -16.52 12.30 16.45
CA THR A 130 -16.70 12.19 14.99
C THR A 130 -17.37 13.45 14.45
N LYS A 131 -16.78 14.08 13.44
CA LYS A 131 -17.36 15.26 12.76
C LYS A 131 -17.93 14.84 11.40
N GLU A 132 -19.16 15.21 11.09
CA GLU A 132 -19.70 15.08 9.72
C GLU A 132 -19.16 16.23 8.86
N GLU A 133 -18.52 15.90 7.74
CA GLU A 133 -17.95 16.90 6.84
C GLU A 133 -18.84 17.16 5.63
N TYR A 134 -19.31 16.09 5.00
CA TYR A 134 -20.09 16.17 3.79
C TYR A 134 -21.23 15.17 3.85
N LYS A 135 -22.34 15.57 3.24
CA LYS A 135 -23.57 14.82 3.23
C LYS A 135 -24.11 14.77 1.81
N ASP A 136 -24.35 13.55 1.35
CA ASP A 136 -25.14 13.24 0.17
C ASP A 136 -26.49 12.62 0.61
N LYS A 137 -27.35 12.29 -0.35
CA LYS A 137 -28.67 11.68 -0.13
C LYS A 137 -28.55 10.43 0.75
N ASN A 138 -27.70 9.47 0.36
CA ASN A 138 -27.60 8.16 1.02
C ASN A 138 -26.25 7.90 1.72
N ALA A 139 -25.26 8.79 1.56
CA ALA A 139 -23.93 8.63 2.13
C ALA A 139 -23.44 9.91 2.82
N LYS A 140 -22.45 9.75 3.71
CA LYS A 140 -21.76 10.85 4.35
C LYS A 140 -20.29 10.59 4.53
N VAL A 141 -19.51 11.66 4.57
CA VAL A 141 -18.08 11.63 4.92
C VAL A 141 -17.93 12.13 6.34
N ILE A 142 -17.29 11.34 7.19
CA ILE A 142 -16.99 11.73 8.57
C ILE A 142 -15.49 11.92 8.78
N ARG A 143 -15.09 12.69 9.78
CA ARG A 143 -13.72 12.76 10.32
C ARG A 143 -13.65 11.90 11.56
N GLN A 144 -12.66 11.02 11.62
CA GLN A 144 -12.38 10.19 12.79
C GLN A 144 -10.88 10.06 13.02
N ALA A 145 -10.49 9.89 14.28
CA ALA A 145 -9.13 9.57 14.65
C ALA A 145 -8.81 8.09 14.37
N GLU A 146 -7.57 7.82 14.01
CA GLU A 146 -6.99 6.48 13.95
C GLU A 146 -5.70 6.48 14.78
N VAL A 147 -5.58 5.49 15.65
CA VAL A 147 -4.51 5.43 16.66
C VAL A 147 -3.63 4.20 16.44
N SER A 148 -2.32 4.41 16.45
CA SER A 148 -1.30 3.35 16.39
C SER A 148 -0.23 3.58 17.45
N HIS A 149 0.43 2.51 17.89
CA HIS A 149 1.56 2.59 18.80
C HIS A 149 2.85 2.79 17.99
N GLU A 150 3.83 3.47 18.58
CA GLU A 150 5.18 3.62 18.02
C GLU A 150 6.22 3.52 19.13
N ILE A 151 7.46 3.29 18.71
CA ILE A 151 8.65 3.41 19.56
C ILE A 151 9.60 4.36 18.87
N ILE A 152 10.15 5.31 19.64
CA ILE A 152 11.15 6.25 19.17
C ILE A 152 12.43 6.06 19.98
N GLN A 153 13.58 6.11 19.33
CA GLN A 153 14.89 6.05 19.95
C GLN A 153 15.50 7.45 19.98
N ILE A 154 15.75 7.99 21.17
CA ILE A 154 16.42 9.27 21.40
C ILE A 154 17.62 8.98 22.30
N GLU A 155 18.83 9.41 21.92
CA GLU A 155 20.06 9.21 22.71
C GLU A 155 20.26 7.75 23.21
N ASN A 156 20.01 6.76 22.35
CA ASN A 156 20.06 5.32 22.66
C ASN A 156 19.05 4.83 23.72
N ARG A 157 17.99 5.60 23.99
CA ARG A 157 16.87 5.20 24.84
C ARG A 157 15.61 5.03 24.01
N GLU A 158 14.95 3.89 24.18
CA GLU A 158 13.63 3.67 23.62
C GLU A 158 12.56 4.36 24.47
N LEU A 159 11.69 5.13 23.82
CA LEU A 159 10.58 5.84 24.43
C LEU A 159 9.26 5.38 23.81
N PRO A 160 8.21 5.18 24.64
CA PRO A 160 6.89 4.85 24.14
C PRO A 160 6.30 6.06 23.42
N ALA A 161 5.69 5.82 22.26
CA ALA A 161 5.05 6.88 21.49
C ALA A 161 3.70 6.41 20.91
N LEU A 162 2.89 7.40 20.53
CA LEU A 162 1.58 7.20 19.94
C LEU A 162 1.46 8.00 18.64
N THR A 163 0.97 7.35 17.60
CA THR A 163 0.51 8.02 16.38
C THR A 163 -0.99 8.27 16.47
N ILE A 164 -1.41 9.52 16.27
CA ILE A 164 -2.82 9.89 16.08
C ILE A 164 -2.94 10.51 14.69
N THR A 165 -3.63 9.83 13.77
CA THR A 165 -3.86 10.29 12.40
C THR A 165 -5.33 10.51 12.10
N ASN A 166 -5.60 11.26 11.05
CA ASN A 166 -6.97 11.54 10.59
C ASN A 166 -7.38 10.57 9.47
N ARG A 167 -8.57 9.99 9.59
CA ARG A 167 -9.21 9.18 8.56
C ARG A 167 -10.57 9.76 8.19
N SER A 168 -10.93 9.63 6.91
CA SER A 168 -12.23 10.08 6.40
C SER A 168 -12.98 8.95 5.71
N PRO A 169 -13.64 8.04 6.46
CA PRO A 169 -14.46 7.01 5.86
C PRO A 169 -15.72 7.63 5.23
N ILE A 170 -16.15 7.02 4.14
CA ILE A 170 -17.47 7.23 3.54
C ILE A 170 -18.39 6.17 4.13
N ILE A 171 -19.53 6.60 4.68
CA ILE A 171 -20.45 5.72 5.41
C ILE A 171 -21.86 5.93 4.86
N SER A 172 -22.61 4.84 4.68
CA SER A 172 -24.05 4.90 4.39
C SER A 172 -24.79 5.57 5.55
N ARG A 173 -25.75 6.42 5.20
CA ARG A 173 -26.67 7.07 6.14
C ARG A 173 -27.83 6.19 6.53
N GLU A 174 -28.21 5.28 5.64
CA GLU A 174 -29.29 4.32 5.85
C GLU A 174 -28.71 3.00 6.37
N ASP A 175 -29.46 2.33 7.23
CA ASP A 175 -29.22 0.92 7.51
C ASP A 175 -29.71 0.06 6.33
N LEU A 176 -29.41 -1.23 6.34
CA LEU A 176 -29.76 -2.09 5.22
C LEU A 176 -31.27 -2.28 5.07
N ALA A 177 -32.05 -2.12 6.15
CA ALA A 177 -33.50 -2.24 6.10
C ALA A 177 -34.13 -1.04 5.37
N ASP A 178 -33.67 0.17 5.70
CA ASP A 178 -34.08 1.41 5.04
C ASP A 178 -33.68 1.39 3.55
N PHE A 179 -32.44 0.96 3.25
CA PHE A 179 -31.94 0.82 1.89
C PHE A 179 -32.86 -0.03 1.02
N ILE A 180 -33.27 -1.22 1.51
CA ILE A 180 -34.16 -2.13 0.76
C ILE A 180 -35.51 -1.47 0.50
N LYS A 181 -36.11 -0.83 1.51
CA LYS A 181 -37.44 -0.22 1.40
C LYS A 181 -37.50 0.83 0.28
N ASN A 182 -36.41 1.57 0.13
CA ASN A 182 -36.29 2.67 -0.82
C ASN A 182 -35.78 2.24 -2.21
N HIS A 183 -35.38 0.97 -2.39
CA HIS A 183 -34.74 0.51 -3.63
C HIS A 183 -35.75 0.09 -4.72
N PRO A 184 -35.49 0.39 -6.02
CA PRO A 184 -36.36 -0.02 -7.13
C PRO A 184 -36.58 -1.53 -7.23
N TYR A 185 -35.57 -2.33 -6.86
CA TYR A 185 -35.61 -3.80 -6.90
C TYR A 185 -36.05 -4.47 -5.59
N ARG A 186 -36.75 -3.76 -4.69
CA ARG A 186 -37.20 -4.30 -3.39
C ARG A 186 -38.04 -5.59 -3.47
N GLN A 187 -38.64 -5.87 -4.63
CA GLN A 187 -39.42 -7.09 -4.88
C GLN A 187 -38.56 -8.32 -5.18
N ASP A 188 -37.27 -8.13 -5.51
CA ASP A 188 -36.31 -9.20 -5.76
C ASP A 188 -35.10 -9.03 -4.84
N LEU A 189 -35.31 -9.44 -3.58
CA LEU A 189 -34.29 -9.33 -2.53
C LEU A 189 -33.03 -10.15 -2.83
N HIS A 190 -33.17 -11.28 -3.53
CA HIS A 190 -32.04 -12.14 -3.84
C HIS A 190 -31.09 -11.44 -4.82
N LYS A 191 -31.62 -10.79 -5.86
CA LYS A 191 -30.82 -9.98 -6.79
C LYS A 191 -30.21 -8.76 -6.13
N LEU A 192 -30.89 -8.17 -5.14
CA LEU A 192 -30.43 -6.96 -4.46
C LEU A 192 -29.35 -7.23 -3.39
N LEU A 193 -29.51 -8.30 -2.61
CA LEU A 193 -28.72 -8.51 -1.40
C LEU A 193 -27.55 -9.45 -1.61
N ILE A 194 -27.69 -10.50 -2.42
CA ILE A 194 -26.61 -11.48 -2.57
C ILE A 194 -25.40 -10.83 -3.25
N ASN A 195 -24.22 -11.03 -2.67
CA ASN A 195 -22.94 -10.38 -3.01
C ASN A 195 -22.84 -8.88 -2.70
N LEU A 196 -23.84 -8.27 -2.05
CA LEU A 196 -23.72 -6.90 -1.58
C LEU A 196 -22.70 -6.81 -0.43
N GLU A 197 -21.75 -5.89 -0.54
CA GLU A 197 -20.83 -5.57 0.55
C GLU A 197 -21.53 -4.69 1.58
N VAL A 198 -21.43 -5.08 2.84
CA VAL A 198 -22.07 -4.44 3.99
C VAL A 198 -21.09 -4.18 5.12
N GLN A 199 -21.44 -3.27 6.01
CA GLN A 199 -20.74 -3.03 7.26
C GLN A 199 -21.66 -3.25 8.45
N THR A 200 -21.14 -3.91 9.48
CA THR A 200 -21.87 -4.02 10.76
C THR A 200 -21.88 -2.69 11.51
N LEU A 201 -22.98 -2.36 12.18
CA LEU A 201 -23.07 -1.13 12.98
C LEU A 201 -22.25 -1.18 14.28
N ASP A 202 -22.02 -2.36 14.87
CA ASP A 202 -21.30 -2.52 16.15
C ASP A 202 -19.81 -2.14 16.09
N ASN A 203 -19.12 -2.54 15.02
CA ASN A 203 -17.68 -2.42 14.92
C ASN A 203 -17.17 -2.01 13.52
N ASN A 204 -18.07 -1.64 12.60
CA ASN A 204 -17.75 -1.26 11.22
C ASN A 204 -16.97 -2.32 10.42
N SER A 205 -17.05 -3.60 10.81
CA SER A 205 -16.45 -4.69 10.04
C SER A 205 -17.18 -4.86 8.72
N THR A 206 -16.41 -5.01 7.66
CA THR A 206 -16.90 -5.25 6.29
C THR A 206 -17.15 -6.73 6.07
N ALA A 207 -18.31 -7.06 5.50
CA ALA A 207 -18.71 -8.42 5.15
C ALA A 207 -19.45 -8.42 3.81
N THR A 208 -19.61 -9.59 3.23
CA THR A 208 -20.45 -9.79 2.03
C THR A 208 -21.66 -10.62 2.41
N ILE A 209 -22.85 -10.23 1.95
CA ILE A 209 -24.06 -11.05 2.11
C ILE A 209 -23.97 -12.24 1.17
N VAL A 210 -24.12 -13.45 1.71
CA VAL A 210 -23.99 -14.70 0.95
C VAL A 210 -25.31 -15.47 0.84
N GLU A 211 -26.27 -15.19 1.71
CA GLU A 211 -27.52 -15.95 1.79
C GLU A 211 -28.60 -15.15 2.54
N ILE A 212 -29.86 -15.36 2.15
CA ILE A 212 -31.04 -14.95 2.91
C ILE A 212 -31.52 -16.21 3.63
N VAL A 213 -31.44 -16.21 4.96
CA VAL A 213 -31.57 -17.43 5.79
C VAL A 213 -33.02 -17.74 6.13
N GLY A 214 -33.85 -16.71 6.27
CA GLY A 214 -35.22 -16.80 6.74
C GLY A 214 -35.70 -15.45 7.24
N THR A 215 -36.61 -15.47 8.22
CA THR A 215 -37.20 -14.27 8.83
C THR A 215 -36.80 -14.12 10.30
N ILE A 216 -37.03 -12.94 10.86
CA ILE A 216 -36.76 -12.69 12.29
C ILE A 216 -37.66 -13.57 13.17
N SER A 217 -38.93 -13.80 12.81
CA SER A 217 -39.83 -14.66 13.60
C SER A 217 -39.29 -16.08 13.80
N GLU A 218 -38.63 -16.63 12.78
CA GLU A 218 -38.05 -17.98 12.81
C GLU A 218 -36.77 -18.08 13.64
N HIS A 219 -36.01 -16.98 13.76
CA HIS A 219 -34.63 -17.02 14.26
C HIS A 219 -34.33 -16.09 15.44
N ARG A 220 -35.29 -15.28 15.93
CA ARG A 220 -35.06 -14.21 16.91
C ARG A 220 -34.29 -14.66 18.15
N ASP A 221 -34.80 -15.65 18.88
CA ASP A 221 -34.23 -16.07 20.16
C ASP A 221 -32.84 -16.69 20.00
N ASP A 222 -32.69 -17.52 18.96
CA ASP A 222 -31.44 -18.15 18.56
C ASP A 222 -30.36 -17.11 18.20
N LEU A 223 -30.74 -16.06 17.46
CA LEU A 223 -29.85 -14.97 17.08
C LEU A 223 -29.50 -14.08 18.27
N ILE A 224 -30.44 -13.79 19.17
CA ILE A 224 -30.17 -13.00 20.38
C ILE A 224 -29.17 -13.72 21.30
N ALA A 225 -29.30 -15.04 21.44
CA ALA A 225 -28.38 -15.86 22.21
C ALA A 225 -26.95 -15.85 21.62
N LYS A 226 -26.83 -15.90 20.29
CA LYS A 226 -25.54 -15.94 19.57
C LYS A 226 -24.93 -14.54 19.32
N ALA A 227 -25.73 -13.48 19.33
CA ALA A 227 -25.25 -12.12 19.06
C ALA A 227 -24.27 -11.67 20.16
N THR A 228 -23.14 -11.08 19.75
CA THR A 228 -22.12 -10.59 20.69
C THR A 228 -22.06 -9.07 20.79
N GLY A 229 -22.69 -8.36 19.84
CA GLY A 229 -22.77 -6.90 19.82
C GLY A 229 -24.05 -6.38 20.48
N ALA A 230 -23.93 -5.30 21.25
CA ALA A 230 -25.07 -4.69 21.93
C ALA A 230 -26.08 -4.10 20.94
N ILE A 231 -25.61 -3.46 19.85
CA ILE A 231 -26.48 -2.91 18.82
C ILE A 231 -27.19 -4.06 18.09
N SER A 232 -26.46 -5.12 17.73
CA SER A 232 -27.07 -6.29 17.10
C SER A 232 -28.15 -6.93 17.97
N LYS A 233 -27.92 -7.13 19.28
CA LYS A 233 -28.92 -7.68 20.21
C LYS A 233 -30.17 -6.81 20.28
N GLU A 234 -29.98 -5.50 20.39
CA GLU A 234 -31.11 -4.58 20.48
C GLU A 234 -31.91 -4.54 19.17
N LYS A 235 -31.22 -4.46 18.03
CA LYS A 235 -31.86 -4.49 16.71
C LYS A 235 -32.65 -5.79 16.48
N LEU A 236 -32.15 -6.93 16.95
CA LEU A 236 -32.90 -8.21 16.89
C LEU A 236 -34.16 -8.20 17.74
N ARG A 237 -34.16 -7.53 18.91
CA ARG A 237 -35.34 -7.42 19.78
C ARG A 237 -36.44 -6.54 19.19
N ILE A 238 -36.07 -5.47 18.49
CA ILE A 238 -37.04 -4.51 17.95
C ILE A 238 -37.38 -4.75 16.47
N ALA A 239 -36.67 -5.64 15.78
CA ALA A 239 -36.91 -5.93 14.36
C ALA A 239 -38.32 -6.51 14.13
N PRO A 240 -39.00 -6.14 13.03
CA PRO A 240 -40.28 -6.75 12.64
C PRO A 240 -40.13 -8.25 12.39
N ASN A 241 -41.13 -9.05 12.75
CA ASN A 241 -41.14 -10.51 12.57
C ASN A 241 -40.88 -10.94 11.13
N GLU A 242 -41.49 -10.25 10.16
CA GLU A 242 -41.37 -10.53 8.73
C GLU A 242 -40.07 -10.02 8.10
N GLN A 243 -39.20 -9.33 8.86
CA GLN A 243 -37.96 -8.82 8.31
C GLN A 243 -37.03 -9.99 7.94
N PRO A 244 -36.44 -10.01 6.73
CA PRO A 244 -35.47 -11.02 6.36
C PRO A 244 -34.23 -11.01 7.27
N VAL A 245 -33.69 -12.19 7.51
CA VAL A 245 -32.37 -12.41 8.13
C VAL A 245 -31.38 -12.77 7.05
N VAL A 246 -30.22 -12.12 7.06
CA VAL A 246 -29.14 -12.39 6.09
C VAL A 246 -27.94 -13.02 6.77
N ALA A 247 -27.31 -13.97 6.10
CA ALA A 247 -26.00 -14.47 6.49
C ALA A 247 -24.92 -13.67 5.75
N VAL A 248 -23.95 -13.19 6.53
CA VAL A 248 -22.79 -12.46 6.02
C VAL A 248 -21.51 -13.24 6.29
N GLN A 249 -20.53 -13.01 5.42
CA GLN A 249 -19.20 -13.61 5.50
C GLN A 249 -18.14 -12.50 5.66
N PHE A 250 -17.35 -12.56 6.73
CA PHE A 250 -16.26 -11.62 6.98
C PHE A 250 -14.98 -12.08 6.27
N GLY A 251 -14.57 -11.32 5.26
CA GLY A 251 -13.44 -11.67 4.41
C GLY A 251 -13.60 -13.07 3.80
N ASN A 252 -12.50 -13.80 3.69
CA ASN A 252 -12.45 -15.08 2.98
C ASN A 252 -12.71 -16.30 3.87
N ARG A 253 -13.19 -16.14 5.11
CA ARG A 253 -13.37 -17.25 6.06
C ARG A 253 -14.72 -17.92 5.87
N GLY A 254 -14.81 -19.25 5.93
CA GLY A 254 -16.05 -19.99 5.67
C GLY A 254 -17.18 -19.82 6.70
N ASN A 255 -16.94 -19.12 7.81
CA ASN A 255 -17.96 -18.95 8.85
C ASN A 255 -18.99 -17.90 8.43
N LYS A 256 -20.25 -18.32 8.39
CA LYS A 256 -21.41 -17.47 8.17
C LYS A 256 -21.89 -16.89 9.50
N PHE A 257 -22.26 -15.62 9.50
CA PHE A 257 -22.83 -14.94 10.66
C PHE A 257 -24.16 -14.32 10.26
N CYS A 258 -25.22 -14.64 11.00
CA CYS A 258 -26.57 -14.16 10.70
C CYS A 258 -26.81 -12.81 11.37
N TYR A 259 -27.39 -11.87 10.62
CA TYR A 259 -27.70 -10.52 11.07
C TYR A 259 -29.12 -10.11 10.66
N ALA A 260 -29.76 -9.34 11.53
CA ALA A 260 -30.90 -8.51 11.13
C ALA A 260 -30.43 -7.41 10.19
N LEU A 261 -31.24 -7.05 9.20
CA LEU A 261 -30.91 -6.00 8.23
C LEU A 261 -30.58 -4.67 8.93
N ALA A 262 -31.33 -4.30 9.98
CA ALA A 262 -31.12 -3.06 10.73
C ALA A 262 -29.83 -3.03 11.58
N ALA A 263 -29.09 -4.15 11.67
CA ALA A 263 -27.76 -4.21 12.29
C ALA A 263 -26.62 -4.02 11.28
N LEU A 264 -26.96 -3.90 10.00
CA LEU A 264 -26.05 -3.73 8.88
C LEU A 264 -26.32 -2.40 8.16
N ARG A 265 -25.34 -1.94 7.40
CA ARG A 265 -25.51 -0.86 6.42
C ARG A 265 -24.77 -1.19 5.12
N PRO A 266 -25.19 -0.68 3.96
CA PRO A 266 -24.42 -0.82 2.74
C PRO A 266 -22.99 -0.30 2.89
N HIS A 267 -22.01 -1.05 2.38
CA HIS A 267 -20.62 -0.59 2.32
C HIS A 267 -20.44 0.30 1.10
N VAL A 268 -20.08 1.57 1.33
CA VAL A 268 -19.90 2.54 0.25
C VAL A 268 -18.48 2.45 -0.31
N THR A 269 -18.37 2.03 -1.57
CA THR A 269 -17.13 1.89 -2.33
C THR A 269 -17.33 2.42 -3.76
N ALA A 270 -16.26 2.52 -4.54
CA ALA A 270 -16.37 2.85 -5.96
C ALA A 270 -17.25 1.85 -6.73
N LYS A 271 -17.25 0.57 -6.31
CA LYS A 271 -18.02 -0.49 -6.95
C LYS A 271 -19.51 -0.44 -6.61
N THR A 272 -19.84 0.01 -5.41
CA THR A 272 -21.22 0.09 -4.92
C THR A 272 -21.83 1.47 -5.13
N ALA A 273 -21.05 2.50 -5.48
CA ALA A 273 -21.53 3.87 -5.66
C ALA A 273 -22.70 3.97 -6.65
N ASP A 274 -22.58 3.32 -7.81
CA ASP A 274 -23.63 3.33 -8.83
C ASP A 274 -24.92 2.64 -8.34
N GLN A 275 -24.78 1.50 -7.66
CA GLN A 275 -25.91 0.78 -7.05
C GLN A 275 -26.61 1.59 -5.96
N LEU A 276 -25.87 2.48 -5.30
CA LEU A 276 -26.37 3.33 -4.22
C LEU A 276 -26.82 4.71 -4.71
N GLU A 277 -26.78 4.97 -6.02
CA GLU A 277 -27.06 6.26 -6.67
C GLU A 277 -26.22 7.41 -6.09
N LEU A 278 -24.92 7.16 -5.85
CA LEU A 278 -24.02 8.11 -5.20
C LEU A 278 -23.08 8.80 -6.19
N ASP A 279 -22.84 10.08 -5.98
CA ASP A 279 -21.80 10.82 -6.69
C ASP A 279 -20.43 10.52 -6.06
N TRP A 280 -19.78 9.46 -6.57
CA TRP A 280 -18.51 8.97 -6.03
C TRP A 280 -17.41 10.03 -6.06
N ASP A 281 -17.35 10.86 -7.11
CA ASP A 281 -16.32 11.88 -7.26
C ASP A 281 -16.45 12.98 -6.20
N LYS A 282 -17.68 13.42 -5.90
CA LYS A 282 -17.93 14.36 -4.80
C LYS A 282 -17.57 13.77 -3.44
N LEU A 283 -17.95 12.50 -3.19
CA LEU A 283 -17.62 11.82 -1.95
C LEU A 283 -16.09 11.70 -1.76
N ILE A 284 -15.36 11.35 -2.83
CA ILE A 284 -13.90 11.25 -2.80
C ILE A 284 -13.24 12.61 -2.60
N ALA A 285 -13.74 13.67 -3.25
CA ALA A 285 -13.26 15.03 -3.02
C ALA A 285 -13.45 15.45 -1.54
N ALA A 286 -14.61 15.15 -0.95
CA ALA A 286 -14.90 15.43 0.45
C ALA A 286 -14.06 14.63 1.45
N THR A 287 -13.48 13.48 1.05
CA THR A 287 -12.53 12.74 1.91
C THR A 287 -11.18 13.42 2.08
N LYS A 288 -10.86 14.43 1.26
CA LYS A 288 -9.61 15.18 1.37
C LYS A 288 -9.71 16.14 2.56
N ILE A 289 -8.63 16.23 3.32
CA ILE A 289 -8.51 17.12 4.49
C ILE A 289 -7.43 18.14 4.19
N GLY A 290 -7.78 19.43 4.21
CA GLY A 290 -6.82 20.52 4.06
C GLY A 290 -5.90 20.65 5.28
N TYR A 291 -4.74 21.28 5.11
CA TYR A 291 -3.75 21.45 6.18
C TYR A 291 -4.29 22.16 7.45
N PRO A 292 -5.04 23.28 7.36
CA PRO A 292 -5.58 23.95 8.54
C PRO A 292 -6.61 23.10 9.30
N GLU A 293 -7.53 22.46 8.57
CA GLU A 293 -8.53 21.55 9.15
C GLU A 293 -7.84 20.39 9.86
N ARG A 294 -6.82 19.80 9.21
CA ARG A 294 -6.04 18.70 9.77
C ARG A 294 -5.35 19.10 11.08
N GLN A 295 -4.69 20.26 11.13
CA GLN A 295 -4.04 20.74 12.35
C GLN A 295 -5.04 20.89 13.50
N LYS A 296 -6.23 21.43 13.22
CA LYS A 296 -7.32 21.55 14.20
C LYS A 296 -7.76 20.17 14.71
N LEU A 297 -8.03 19.21 13.81
CA LEU A 297 -8.45 17.86 14.18
C LEU A 297 -7.39 17.14 15.03
N LEU A 298 -6.11 17.22 14.66
CA LEU A 298 -5.02 16.62 15.44
C LEU A 298 -4.96 17.19 16.87
N ASN A 299 -5.10 18.51 17.02
CA ASN A 299 -5.13 19.14 18.33
C ASN A 299 -6.34 18.70 19.16
N THR A 300 -7.52 18.61 18.55
CA THR A 300 -8.74 18.11 19.20
C THR A 300 -8.56 16.67 19.66
N TYR A 301 -8.13 15.76 18.77
CA TYR A 301 -7.96 14.35 19.09
C TYR A 301 -6.90 14.12 20.17
N LYS A 302 -5.83 14.91 20.19
CA LYS A 302 -4.84 14.84 21.28
C LYS A 302 -5.44 15.24 22.64
N ALA A 303 -6.26 16.28 22.67
CA ALA A 303 -6.94 16.70 23.90
C ALA A 303 -7.90 15.61 24.41
N GLU A 304 -8.70 15.02 23.51
CA GLU A 304 -9.62 13.91 23.82
C GLU A 304 -8.87 12.67 24.32
N ALA A 305 -7.76 12.30 23.66
CA ALA A 305 -6.92 11.19 24.09
C ALA A 305 -6.36 11.41 25.51
N ASN A 306 -5.81 12.60 25.79
CA ASN A 306 -5.26 12.93 27.11
C ASN A 306 -6.33 12.88 28.21
N GLN A 307 -7.56 13.30 27.92
CA GLN A 307 -8.65 13.23 28.89
C GLN A 307 -8.95 11.77 29.31
N SER A 308 -8.92 10.83 28.36
CA SER A 308 -9.16 9.41 28.64
C SER A 308 -7.96 8.64 29.19
N LEU A 309 -6.74 9.09 28.91
CA LEU A 309 -5.52 8.47 29.43
C LEU A 309 -5.19 8.88 30.87
N LYS A 310 -5.56 10.10 31.26
CA LYS A 310 -5.27 10.66 32.59
C LYS A 310 -5.66 9.75 33.76
N PRO A 311 -6.85 9.10 33.79
CA PRO A 311 -7.22 8.18 34.87
C PRO A 311 -6.26 7.00 35.05
N TYR A 312 -5.56 6.60 33.99
CA TYR A 312 -4.59 5.50 33.98
C TYR A 312 -3.17 5.94 34.33
N GLY A 313 -2.95 7.23 34.65
CA GLY A 313 -1.62 7.76 34.93
C GLY A 313 -0.74 7.90 33.68
N ILE A 314 -1.36 8.03 32.51
CA ILE A 314 -0.70 8.17 31.21
C ILE A 314 -1.08 9.53 30.60
N GLN A 315 -0.11 10.18 29.94
CA GLN A 315 -0.30 11.42 29.22
C GLN A 315 0.52 11.41 27.92
N ILE A 316 0.00 12.04 26.88
CA ILE A 316 0.70 12.29 25.62
C ILE A 316 1.28 13.71 25.69
N LYS A 317 2.58 13.86 25.38
CA LYS A 317 3.23 15.17 25.34
C LYS A 317 2.48 16.13 24.41
N LYS A 318 2.40 17.40 24.84
CA LYS A 318 1.73 18.47 24.07
C LYS A 318 2.54 18.82 22.81
N SER A 319 3.87 18.79 22.91
CA SER A 319 4.75 18.87 21.76
C SER A 319 4.66 17.60 20.95
N ILE A 320 4.45 17.79 19.65
CA ILE A 320 4.58 16.73 18.67
C ILE A 320 6.07 16.42 18.49
N VAL A 321 6.45 15.18 18.14
CA VAL A 321 7.81 14.91 17.66
C VAL A 321 8.08 15.81 16.46
N GLY A 322 9.03 16.71 16.60
CA GLY A 322 9.39 17.70 15.60
C GLY A 322 10.85 18.12 15.76
N SER A 323 11.45 18.63 14.68
CA SER A 323 12.75 19.28 14.78
C SER A 323 12.55 20.59 15.55
N ASN A 324 12.86 20.59 16.83
CA ASN A 324 13.15 21.80 17.60
C ASN A 324 14.66 21.82 17.86
N ARG A 325 15.24 22.99 18.18
CA ARG A 325 16.70 23.26 18.32
C ARG A 325 17.51 22.28 19.22
N GLU A 326 16.88 21.37 19.95
CA GLU A 326 17.52 20.42 20.87
C GLU A 326 17.52 18.96 20.36
N ASP A 327 16.65 18.58 19.40
CA ASP A 327 16.43 17.18 18.94
C ASP A 327 16.52 17.05 17.40
N ASP A 328 17.49 17.72 16.77
CA ASP A 328 17.72 17.65 15.32
C ASP A 328 18.08 16.23 14.82
N SER A 329 18.40 15.28 15.71
CA SER A 329 18.81 13.92 15.33
C SER A 329 17.66 13.03 14.83
N LEU A 330 16.40 13.36 15.16
CA LEU A 330 15.25 12.52 14.79
C LEU A 330 14.78 12.70 13.35
N PHE A 331 15.01 13.88 12.77
CA PHE A 331 14.65 14.12 11.38
C PHE A 331 15.89 13.99 10.50
N TRP A 332 15.71 13.28 9.40
CA TRP A 332 16.70 13.19 8.35
C TRP A 332 16.17 13.87 7.10
N GLN A 333 17.03 14.60 6.41
CA GLN A 333 16.75 15.19 5.12
C GLN A 333 17.94 14.95 4.20
N LEU A 334 17.64 14.72 2.92
CA LEU A 334 18.67 14.62 1.91
C LEU A 334 19.48 15.93 1.82
N ALA A 335 20.82 15.81 1.84
CA ALA A 335 21.72 16.96 1.85
C ALA A 335 21.58 17.85 0.60
N GLU A 336 21.35 17.24 -0.57
CA GLU A 336 21.03 17.94 -1.81
C GLU A 336 19.59 17.63 -2.23
N PRO A 337 18.85 18.58 -2.84
CA PRO A 337 17.53 18.27 -3.37
C PRO A 337 17.59 17.14 -4.39
N LEU A 338 16.65 16.19 -4.30
CA LEU A 338 16.67 14.98 -5.10
C LEU A 338 16.65 15.27 -6.61
N GLU A 339 16.00 16.36 -7.05
CA GLU A 339 15.95 16.82 -8.43
C GLU A 339 17.32 17.25 -8.99
N GLN A 340 18.28 17.57 -8.13
CA GLN A 340 19.66 17.95 -8.49
C GLN A 340 20.58 16.74 -8.66
N THR A 341 20.10 15.52 -8.36
CA THR A 341 20.89 14.30 -8.52
C THR A 341 21.44 14.20 -9.95
N LYS A 342 22.76 14.01 -10.06
CA LYS A 342 23.46 13.90 -11.32
C LYS A 342 23.24 12.52 -11.94
N LEU A 343 22.86 12.52 -13.21
CA LEU A 343 22.65 11.34 -14.05
C LEU A 343 23.67 11.33 -15.18
N LEU A 344 24.16 10.14 -15.53
CA LEU A 344 25.08 9.91 -16.63
C LEU A 344 24.31 9.38 -17.85
N PHE A 345 24.51 10.07 -18.98
CA PHE A 345 23.91 9.77 -20.28
C PHE A 345 24.98 9.22 -21.23
N GLY A 346 24.62 9.01 -22.50
CA GLY A 346 25.60 8.64 -23.52
C GLY A 346 26.73 9.68 -23.66
N GLN A 347 27.82 9.27 -24.32
CA GLN A 347 29.00 10.12 -24.55
C GLN A 347 29.63 10.72 -23.28
N GLY A 348 29.39 10.11 -22.11
CA GLY A 348 29.93 10.59 -20.84
C GLY A 348 29.28 11.87 -20.30
N GLN A 349 28.16 12.31 -20.88
CA GLN A 349 27.53 13.57 -20.51
C GLN A 349 26.76 13.45 -19.19
N ILE A 350 26.87 14.46 -18.33
CA ILE A 350 26.23 14.50 -17.02
C ILE A 350 25.19 15.63 -16.99
N TYR A 351 23.95 15.28 -16.65
CA TYR A 351 22.85 16.24 -16.44
C TYR A 351 22.13 15.94 -15.13
N ARG A 352 21.38 16.92 -14.63
CA ARG A 352 20.55 16.77 -13.43
C ARG A 352 19.25 16.02 -13.76
N HIS A 353 18.64 15.37 -12.77
CA HIS A 353 17.40 14.63 -12.97
C HIS A 353 16.25 15.47 -13.54
N ASN A 354 16.14 16.75 -13.18
CA ASN A 354 15.13 17.64 -13.77
C ASN A 354 15.34 17.94 -15.27
N ASP A 355 16.50 17.59 -15.84
CA ASP A 355 16.91 17.85 -17.22
C ASP A 355 17.04 16.58 -18.08
N ILE A 356 16.36 15.48 -17.72
CA ILE A 356 16.46 14.17 -18.42
C ILE A 356 16.32 14.28 -19.94
N ILE A 357 15.34 15.02 -20.44
CA ILE A 357 15.10 15.13 -21.90
C ILE A 357 16.26 15.83 -22.60
N ASN A 358 16.80 16.90 -22.00
CA ASN A 358 17.99 17.56 -22.53
C ASN A 358 19.21 16.64 -22.48
N GLY A 359 19.36 15.85 -21.41
CA GLY A 359 20.41 14.86 -21.28
C GLY A 359 20.35 13.80 -22.40
N LEU A 360 19.15 13.27 -22.70
CA LEU A 360 18.96 12.34 -23.80
C LEU A 360 19.18 12.97 -25.17
N MET A 361 18.73 14.21 -25.39
CA MET A 361 18.91 14.89 -26.69
C MET A 361 20.37 15.24 -26.98
N LYS A 362 21.16 15.60 -25.95
CA LYS A 362 22.55 16.05 -26.13
C LYS A 362 23.57 14.93 -25.96
N GLY A 363 23.39 14.05 -24.96
CA GLY A 363 24.29 12.94 -24.69
C GLY A 363 23.88 11.63 -25.34
N GLY A 364 22.60 11.47 -25.70
CA GLY A 364 22.05 10.20 -26.19
C GLY A 364 21.87 9.16 -25.08
N ILE A 365 21.64 7.92 -25.51
CA ILE A 365 21.38 6.76 -24.64
C ILE A 365 22.68 6.32 -23.97
N TYR A 366 22.70 6.18 -22.63
CA TYR A 366 23.87 5.71 -21.86
C TYR A 366 24.39 4.35 -22.35
N ARG A 367 23.52 3.34 -22.44
CA ARG A 367 23.89 2.02 -22.96
C ARG A 367 22.84 1.50 -23.93
N ARG A 368 23.26 1.19 -25.17
CA ARG A 368 22.37 0.59 -26.16
C ARG A 368 22.19 -0.91 -25.95
N SER A 369 21.02 -1.43 -26.30
CA SER A 369 20.78 -2.86 -26.36
C SER A 369 21.73 -3.50 -27.37
N LYS A 370 22.22 -4.71 -27.08
CA LYS A 370 23.05 -5.47 -28.04
C LYS A 370 22.26 -5.89 -29.28
N GLU A 371 20.94 -5.94 -29.16
CA GLU A 371 20.03 -6.33 -30.24
C GLU A 371 19.74 -5.17 -31.21
N PHE A 372 19.96 -3.93 -30.77
CA PHE A 372 19.72 -2.71 -31.53
C PHE A 372 20.99 -1.85 -31.53
N SER A 373 21.86 -2.08 -32.52
CA SER A 373 23.02 -1.22 -32.77
C SER A 373 22.61 0.05 -33.55
N SER A 374 23.55 0.95 -33.85
CA SER A 374 23.29 2.10 -34.73
C SER A 374 22.85 1.68 -36.14
N GLU A 375 23.11 0.43 -36.55
CA GLU A 375 22.85 -0.06 -37.90
C GLU A 375 21.58 -0.91 -38.01
N ILE A 376 21.11 -1.49 -36.91
CA ILE A 376 19.93 -2.36 -36.91
C ILE A 376 18.70 -1.52 -36.55
N PRO A 377 17.74 -1.33 -37.46
CA PRO A 377 16.55 -0.54 -37.18
C PRO A 377 15.62 -1.26 -36.20
N ILE A 378 15.01 -0.49 -35.30
CA ILE A 378 13.91 -0.96 -34.45
C ILE A 378 12.67 -1.12 -35.34
N ARG A 379 12.12 -2.33 -35.43
CA ARG A 379 10.89 -2.59 -36.18
C ARG A 379 9.68 -2.22 -35.31
N ILE A 380 8.91 -1.25 -35.77
CA ILE A 380 7.78 -0.70 -35.01
C ILE A 380 6.49 -1.03 -35.77
N ALA A 381 5.58 -1.72 -35.11
CA ALA A 381 4.22 -1.91 -35.61
C ALA A 381 3.22 -1.05 -34.81
N GLU A 382 2.03 -0.91 -35.37
CA GLU A 382 0.95 -0.12 -34.80
C GLU A 382 -0.36 -0.90 -34.83
N VAL A 383 -1.13 -0.80 -33.75
CA VAL A 383 -2.49 -1.33 -33.64
C VAL A 383 -3.38 -0.21 -33.15
N ASP A 384 -4.24 0.32 -34.01
CA ASP A 384 -5.23 1.33 -33.66
C ASP A 384 -6.65 0.73 -33.60
N LEU A 385 -7.20 0.66 -32.38
CA LEU A 385 -8.55 0.18 -32.06
C LEU A 385 -9.50 1.34 -31.73
N ILE A 386 -9.11 2.59 -31.98
CA ILE A 386 -9.96 3.76 -31.74
C ILE A 386 -11.03 3.84 -32.82
N THR A 387 -12.29 3.78 -32.40
CA THR A 387 -13.46 3.82 -33.29
C THR A 387 -13.83 5.24 -33.72
N SER A 388 -13.31 6.27 -33.06
CA SER A 388 -13.54 7.65 -33.44
C SER A 388 -12.61 8.14 -34.56
N ASN A 389 -12.81 9.39 -34.99
CA ASN A 389 -11.97 10.04 -36.01
C ASN A 389 -10.62 10.57 -35.46
N VAL A 390 -10.25 10.23 -34.23
CA VAL A 390 -8.92 10.59 -33.69
C VAL A 390 -7.87 9.75 -34.42
N SER A 391 -6.90 10.41 -35.06
CA SER A 391 -5.77 9.74 -35.72
C SER A 391 -4.57 9.62 -34.78
N SER A 392 -3.95 8.44 -34.78
CA SER A 392 -2.68 8.12 -34.14
C SER A 392 -1.45 8.60 -34.93
N ASP A 393 -1.59 8.95 -36.21
CA ASP A 393 -0.46 9.27 -37.10
C ASP A 393 0.35 10.48 -36.62
N ARG A 394 -0.33 11.49 -36.06
CA ARG A 394 0.32 12.66 -35.47
C ARG A 394 1.23 12.24 -34.30
N PHE A 395 0.79 11.27 -33.50
CA PHE A 395 1.58 10.75 -32.40
C PHE A 395 2.77 9.94 -32.91
N MET A 396 2.55 9.03 -33.87
CA MET A 396 3.60 8.21 -34.46
C MET A 396 4.67 9.05 -35.17
N SER A 397 4.28 10.08 -35.90
CA SER A 397 5.22 11.02 -36.54
C SER A 397 6.12 11.72 -35.52
N GLU A 398 5.64 11.96 -34.30
CA GLU A 398 6.48 12.51 -33.23
C GLU A 398 7.36 11.44 -32.57
N VAL A 399 6.90 10.19 -32.45
CA VAL A 399 7.74 9.06 -31.98
C VAL A 399 8.99 8.94 -32.86
N GLU A 400 8.79 8.94 -34.17
CA GLU A 400 9.82 8.88 -35.20
C GLU A 400 10.89 9.97 -35.02
N LYS A 401 10.46 11.23 -34.90
CA LYS A 401 11.36 12.36 -34.65
C LYS A 401 12.16 12.22 -33.35
N TYR A 402 11.58 11.64 -32.30
CA TYR A 402 12.30 11.41 -31.04
C TYR A 402 13.34 10.31 -31.18
N LEU A 403 13.02 9.20 -31.84
CA LEU A 403 13.97 8.11 -32.09
C LEU A 403 15.16 8.60 -32.93
N ASP A 404 14.92 9.42 -33.95
CA ASP A 404 15.98 10.06 -34.74
C ASP A 404 16.89 10.94 -33.89
N LYS A 405 16.30 11.78 -33.03
CA LYS A 405 17.06 12.66 -32.11
C LYS A 405 17.92 11.87 -31.13
N PHE A 406 17.53 10.65 -30.80
CA PHE A 406 18.30 9.74 -29.95
C PHE A 406 19.20 8.79 -30.75
N TRP A 407 19.36 9.05 -32.05
CA TRP A 407 20.21 8.30 -32.98
C TRP A 407 19.82 6.81 -33.05
N CYS A 408 18.52 6.53 -33.01
CA CYS A 408 17.97 5.19 -33.23
C CYS A 408 17.43 5.09 -34.65
N LYS A 409 17.91 4.12 -35.44
CA LYS A 409 17.25 3.75 -36.68
C LYS A 409 15.94 3.03 -36.35
N TYR A 410 14.92 3.25 -37.16
CA TYR A 410 13.62 2.60 -37.01
C TYR A 410 13.02 2.24 -38.37
N LEU A 411 12.11 1.28 -38.38
CA LEU A 411 11.34 0.86 -39.55
C LEU A 411 9.88 0.67 -39.13
N ARG A 412 8.96 1.47 -39.69
CA ARG A 412 7.52 1.31 -39.46
C ARG A 412 6.99 0.18 -40.35
N LEU A 413 6.46 -0.87 -39.72
CA LEU A 413 5.85 -2.02 -40.40
C LEU A 413 4.38 -1.70 -40.71
N ASN A 414 3.96 -2.01 -41.93
CA ASN A 414 2.58 -1.90 -42.43
C ASN A 414 1.84 -0.61 -42.00
N PRO A 415 2.39 0.60 -42.25
CA PRO A 415 1.81 1.86 -41.77
C PRO A 415 0.40 2.14 -42.28
N ASN A 416 0.01 1.54 -43.41
CA ASN A 416 -1.31 1.72 -44.03
C ASN A 416 -2.38 0.74 -43.49
N GLU A 417 -2.00 -0.24 -42.67
CA GLU A 417 -2.89 -1.28 -42.12
C GLU A 417 -3.02 -1.18 -40.59
N SER A 418 -2.57 -0.07 -40.00
CA SER A 418 -2.54 0.13 -38.55
C SER A 418 -3.93 0.19 -37.92
N LYS A 419 -4.93 0.71 -38.64
CA LYS A 419 -6.30 0.84 -38.15
C LYS A 419 -7.08 -0.46 -38.32
N MET A 420 -7.36 -1.14 -37.21
CA MET A 420 -8.12 -2.37 -37.20
C MET A 420 -9.60 -2.07 -36.93
N ASN A 421 -10.39 -2.02 -38.01
CA ASN A 421 -11.84 -1.99 -37.88
C ASN A 421 -12.32 -3.39 -37.51
N ILE A 422 -12.73 -3.58 -36.26
CA ILE A 422 -13.26 -4.85 -35.73
C ILE A 422 -14.64 -4.58 -35.16
N GLU A 423 -15.64 -5.34 -35.63
CA GLU A 423 -16.99 -5.20 -35.14
C GLU A 423 -17.14 -5.82 -33.74
N ASN A 424 -17.71 -5.05 -32.81
CA ASN A 424 -18.13 -5.53 -31.49
C ASN A 424 -17.03 -6.30 -30.71
N LEU A 425 -15.96 -5.60 -30.33
CA LEU A 425 -14.85 -6.11 -29.49
C LEU A 425 -15.27 -6.69 -28.12
N ASP A 426 -16.54 -6.52 -27.74
CA ASP A 426 -17.11 -7.01 -26.49
C ASP A 426 -17.58 -8.47 -26.58
N ASN A 427 -17.80 -8.98 -27.79
CA ASN A 427 -18.22 -10.36 -28.01
C ASN A 427 -17.03 -11.31 -28.31
N PRO A 428 -17.20 -12.64 -28.15
CA PRO A 428 -16.14 -13.59 -28.45
C PRO A 428 -15.65 -13.58 -29.90
N SER A 429 -16.52 -13.30 -30.88
CA SER A 429 -16.15 -13.31 -32.30
C SER A 429 -15.23 -12.14 -32.67
N GLY A 430 -15.52 -10.92 -32.23
CA GLY A 430 -14.67 -9.75 -32.43
C GLY A 430 -13.32 -9.90 -31.72
N ARG A 431 -13.29 -10.59 -30.58
CA ARG A 431 -12.02 -10.95 -29.91
C ARG A 431 -11.23 -12.03 -30.63
N ALA A 432 -11.88 -12.92 -31.36
CA ALA A 432 -11.21 -13.90 -32.22
C ALA A 432 -10.65 -13.21 -33.47
N GLU A 433 -11.41 -12.29 -34.08
CA GLU A 433 -10.95 -11.46 -35.20
C GLU A 433 -9.75 -10.59 -34.81
N LEU A 434 -9.79 -9.96 -33.62
CA LEU A 434 -8.64 -9.24 -33.08
C LEU A 434 -7.40 -10.14 -32.98
N ASP A 435 -7.61 -11.36 -32.49
CA ASP A 435 -6.51 -12.31 -32.34
C ASP A 435 -5.92 -12.70 -33.70
N GLU A 436 -6.76 -12.94 -34.71
CA GLU A 436 -6.33 -13.26 -36.08
C GLU A 436 -5.56 -12.11 -36.72
N LYS A 437 -6.09 -10.87 -36.66
CA LYS A 437 -5.41 -9.68 -37.17
C LYS A 437 -4.09 -9.40 -36.45
N LEU A 438 -4.02 -9.68 -35.16
CA LEU A 438 -2.74 -9.62 -34.43
C LEU A 438 -1.76 -10.67 -34.93
N GLU A 439 -2.20 -11.88 -35.24
CA GLU A 439 -1.31 -12.92 -35.81
C GLU A 439 -0.79 -12.52 -37.20
N GLU A 440 -1.63 -11.94 -38.04
CA GLU A 440 -1.23 -11.39 -39.35
C GLU A 440 -0.18 -10.29 -39.21
N LEU A 441 -0.39 -9.34 -38.29
CA LEU A 441 0.58 -8.27 -37.99
C LEU A 441 1.94 -8.83 -37.54
N LEU A 442 1.94 -10.00 -36.91
CA LEU A 442 3.12 -10.64 -36.34
C LEU A 442 3.89 -11.51 -37.34
N MET A 443 3.44 -11.62 -38.61
CA MET A 443 4.16 -12.33 -39.68
C MET A 443 5.57 -11.79 -39.87
N ILE A 444 5.75 -10.46 -39.77
CA ILE A 444 7.06 -9.84 -39.59
C ILE A 444 7.15 -9.45 -38.12
N THR A 445 8.00 -10.14 -37.35
CA THR A 445 8.07 -9.92 -35.89
C THR A 445 8.49 -8.48 -35.58
N PRO A 446 7.61 -7.63 -34.99
CA PRO A 446 8.00 -6.30 -34.55
C PRO A 446 8.83 -6.39 -33.26
N ASP A 447 9.65 -5.37 -33.02
CA ASP A 447 10.38 -5.21 -31.75
C ASP A 447 9.53 -4.47 -30.72
N LEU A 448 8.68 -3.54 -31.20
CA LEU A 448 7.77 -2.72 -30.41
C LEU A 448 6.44 -2.54 -31.14
N VAL A 449 5.34 -2.64 -30.41
CA VAL A 449 3.99 -2.33 -30.90
C VAL A 449 3.41 -1.16 -30.13
N PHE A 450 3.05 -0.08 -30.84
CA PHE A 450 2.20 0.97 -30.28
C PHE A 450 0.74 0.56 -30.41
N ILE A 451 0.00 0.63 -29.30
CA ILE A 451 -1.39 0.15 -29.24
C ILE A 451 -2.26 1.30 -28.77
N PHE A 452 -3.20 1.70 -29.62
CA PHE A 452 -4.15 2.76 -29.35
C PHE A 452 -5.51 2.15 -28.98
N LEU A 453 -5.95 2.44 -27.76
CA LEU A 453 -7.16 1.84 -27.19
C LEU A 453 -8.27 2.87 -27.00
N PRO A 454 -9.55 2.50 -27.20
CA PRO A 454 -10.66 3.35 -26.86
C PRO A 454 -10.72 3.57 -25.34
N GLN A 455 -11.21 4.74 -24.92
CA GLN A 455 -11.28 5.07 -23.49
C GLN A 455 -12.22 4.12 -22.71
N SER A 456 -13.19 3.52 -23.40
CA SER A 456 -14.13 2.54 -22.82
C SER A 456 -13.43 1.29 -22.26
N ASP A 457 -12.24 0.92 -22.73
CA ASP A 457 -11.50 -0.25 -22.25
C ASP A 457 -10.87 -0.07 -20.85
N ARG A 458 -10.59 1.18 -20.46
CA ARG A 458 -9.65 1.49 -19.37
C ARG A 458 -10.01 0.89 -18.00
N ASN A 459 -11.28 0.57 -17.77
CA ASN A 459 -11.78 0.05 -16.51
C ASN A 459 -12.39 -1.37 -16.63
N ARG A 460 -12.20 -2.05 -17.77
CA ARG A 460 -12.82 -3.36 -18.06
C ARG A 460 -12.05 -4.58 -17.54
N ASP A 461 -11.02 -4.35 -16.71
CA ASP A 461 -10.21 -5.39 -16.08
C ASP A 461 -11.03 -6.42 -15.28
N ASP A 462 -12.17 -6.00 -14.73
CA ASP A 462 -13.02 -6.83 -13.88
C ASP A 462 -14.16 -7.52 -14.64
N ASP A 463 -14.43 -7.15 -15.89
CA ASP A 463 -15.52 -7.67 -16.72
C ASP A 463 -15.27 -9.14 -17.12
N ASP A 464 -16.34 -9.90 -17.41
CA ASP A 464 -16.26 -11.31 -17.84
C ASP A 464 -15.44 -11.49 -19.14
N GLY A 465 -15.34 -10.42 -19.93
CA GLY A 465 -14.52 -10.38 -21.13
C GLY A 465 -13.06 -9.93 -20.96
N GLY A 466 -12.75 -9.33 -19.80
CA GLY A 466 -11.48 -8.66 -19.52
C GLY A 466 -11.20 -7.44 -20.40
N SER A 467 -10.16 -6.69 -20.04
CA SER A 467 -9.65 -5.57 -20.85
C SER A 467 -8.94 -6.07 -22.11
N LEU A 468 -9.07 -5.34 -23.22
CA LEU A 468 -8.23 -5.48 -24.41
C LEU A 468 -6.76 -5.27 -24.07
N TYR A 469 -6.46 -4.33 -23.15
CA TYR A 469 -5.09 -4.11 -22.65
C TYR A 469 -4.39 -5.42 -22.26
N HIS A 470 -4.94 -6.16 -21.29
CA HIS A 470 -4.29 -7.38 -20.78
C HIS A 470 -4.27 -8.52 -21.80
N ARG A 471 -5.29 -8.61 -22.67
CA ARG A 471 -5.34 -9.61 -23.75
C ARG A 471 -4.19 -9.41 -24.73
N ILE A 472 -4.06 -8.20 -25.28
CA ILE A 472 -3.03 -7.87 -26.26
C ILE A 472 -1.64 -7.93 -25.60
N TYR A 473 -1.51 -7.34 -24.40
CA TYR A 473 -0.25 -7.35 -23.65
C TYR A 473 0.24 -8.78 -23.41
N GLY A 474 -0.61 -9.66 -22.88
CA GLY A 474 -0.25 -11.05 -22.59
C GLY A 474 0.15 -11.84 -23.83
N LYS A 475 -0.48 -11.60 -24.99
CA LYS A 475 -0.11 -12.25 -26.26
C LYS A 475 1.26 -11.80 -26.77
N LEU A 476 1.48 -10.50 -26.87
CA LEU A 476 2.72 -9.93 -27.41
C LEU A 476 3.91 -10.22 -26.49
N LEU A 477 3.69 -10.12 -25.17
CA LEU A 477 4.73 -10.36 -24.19
C LEU A 477 5.23 -11.81 -24.20
N LYS A 478 4.35 -12.80 -24.42
CA LYS A 478 4.73 -14.21 -24.58
C LYS A 478 5.66 -14.46 -25.77
N ARG A 479 5.64 -13.57 -26.77
CA ARG A 479 6.55 -13.59 -27.92
C ARG A 479 7.80 -12.72 -27.72
N GLY A 480 7.98 -12.14 -26.53
CA GLY A 480 9.09 -11.24 -26.24
C GLY A 480 8.98 -9.87 -26.91
N ILE A 481 7.78 -9.48 -27.34
CA ILE A 481 7.54 -8.22 -28.06
C ILE A 481 7.17 -7.11 -27.07
N ALA A 482 7.82 -5.96 -27.19
CA ALA A 482 7.51 -4.81 -26.35
C ALA A 482 6.22 -4.13 -26.80
N THR A 483 5.50 -3.52 -25.85
CA THR A 483 4.24 -2.81 -26.14
C THR A 483 4.19 -1.45 -25.47
N GLN A 484 3.64 -0.44 -26.16
CA GLN A 484 3.33 0.86 -25.58
C GLN A 484 1.87 1.24 -25.84
N PHE A 485 1.07 1.24 -24.77
CA PHE A 485 -0.35 1.57 -24.84
C PHE A 485 -0.59 3.07 -24.72
N VAL A 486 -1.53 3.59 -25.51
CA VAL A 486 -2.00 4.98 -25.47
C VAL A 486 -3.52 4.98 -25.57
N TYR A 487 -4.21 5.59 -24.61
CA TYR A 487 -5.67 5.70 -24.64
C TYR A 487 -6.12 6.94 -25.42
N GLU A 488 -7.22 6.81 -26.15
CA GLU A 488 -7.84 7.85 -26.99
C GLU A 488 -7.97 9.21 -26.27
N GLU A 489 -8.42 9.21 -25.02
CA GLU A 489 -8.62 10.46 -24.26
C GLU A 489 -7.32 11.28 -24.16
N LYS A 490 -6.17 10.61 -24.03
CA LYS A 490 -4.88 11.30 -23.96
C LYS A 490 -4.52 11.95 -25.30
N LEU A 491 -4.77 11.26 -26.42
CA LEU A 491 -4.55 11.82 -27.76
C LEU A 491 -5.38 13.07 -28.02
N ARG A 492 -6.60 13.15 -27.46
CA ARG A 492 -7.49 14.32 -27.60
C ARG A 492 -7.06 15.51 -26.73
N LYS A 493 -6.58 15.25 -25.51
CA LYS A 493 -6.36 16.29 -24.48
C LYS A 493 -4.93 16.80 -24.38
N VAL A 494 -3.96 16.04 -24.87
CA VAL A 494 -2.54 16.31 -24.63
C VAL A 494 -1.77 16.28 -25.94
N GLU A 495 -0.94 17.30 -26.17
CA GLU A 495 -0.05 17.35 -27.32
C GLU A 495 0.95 16.17 -27.29
N PRO A 496 1.17 15.47 -28.43
CA PRO A 496 2.03 14.29 -28.49
C PRO A 496 3.42 14.46 -27.88
N ARG A 497 4.07 15.61 -28.11
CA ARG A 497 5.39 15.92 -27.54
C ARG A 497 5.44 15.82 -26.02
N PHE A 498 4.39 16.26 -25.32
CA PHE A 498 4.36 16.23 -23.86
C PHE A 498 4.10 14.82 -23.34
N MET A 499 3.32 14.02 -24.07
CA MET A 499 3.16 12.60 -23.78
C MET A 499 4.47 11.84 -24.00
N LEU A 500 5.16 12.08 -25.12
CA LEU A 500 6.41 11.42 -25.46
C LEU A 500 7.53 11.72 -24.46
N ASN A 501 7.65 12.96 -23.98
CA ASN A 501 8.59 13.29 -22.90
C ASN A 501 8.41 12.37 -21.68
N GLN A 502 7.17 11.94 -21.38
CA GLN A 502 6.91 11.06 -20.24
C GLN A 502 7.17 9.58 -20.54
N VAL A 503 6.91 9.11 -21.76
CA VAL A 503 6.92 7.67 -22.09
C VAL A 503 8.20 7.22 -22.80
N ILE A 504 8.93 8.12 -23.45
CA ILE A 504 10.05 7.74 -24.32
C ILE A 504 11.21 7.06 -23.58
N PRO A 505 11.60 7.43 -22.33
CA PRO A 505 12.60 6.66 -21.60
C PRO A 505 12.11 5.24 -21.31
N GLY A 506 10.80 5.08 -21.06
CA GLY A 506 10.16 3.78 -20.84
C GLY A 506 10.16 2.92 -22.10
N VAL A 507 9.88 3.51 -23.26
CA VAL A 507 9.97 2.84 -24.57
C VAL A 507 11.40 2.33 -24.81
N LEU A 508 12.41 3.17 -24.56
CA LEU A 508 13.82 2.77 -24.67
C LEU A 508 14.16 1.61 -23.70
N GLY A 509 13.66 1.68 -22.46
CA GLY A 509 13.83 0.61 -21.46
C GLY A 509 13.18 -0.72 -21.86
N LYS A 510 12.01 -0.68 -22.51
CA LYS A 510 11.33 -1.87 -23.06
C LYS A 510 12.11 -2.53 -24.18
N LEU A 511 12.81 -1.74 -25.00
CA LEU A 511 13.71 -2.23 -26.04
C LEU A 511 15.07 -2.72 -25.50
N GLY A 512 15.30 -2.66 -24.18
CA GLY A 512 16.54 -3.10 -23.54
C GLY A 512 17.67 -2.06 -23.54
N HIS A 513 17.41 -0.84 -24.02
CA HIS A 513 18.34 0.26 -23.82
C HIS A 513 18.33 0.70 -22.34
N ILE A 514 19.42 1.31 -21.89
CA ILE A 514 19.49 2.06 -20.64
C ILE A 514 19.64 3.54 -21.00
N PRO A 515 18.56 4.35 -20.84
CA PRO A 515 18.58 5.76 -21.20
C PRO A 515 19.65 6.55 -20.43
N PHE A 516 19.72 6.35 -19.12
CA PHE A 516 20.65 7.00 -18.20
C PHE A 516 20.84 6.18 -16.92
N ILE A 517 21.89 6.46 -16.15
CA ILE A 517 22.15 5.88 -14.83
C ILE A 517 22.53 6.99 -13.84
N LEU A 518 22.73 6.67 -12.55
CA LEU A 518 23.33 7.61 -11.61
C LEU A 518 24.78 7.90 -12.01
N ALA A 519 25.18 9.17 -12.00
CA ALA A 519 26.56 9.54 -12.29
C ALA A 519 27.53 9.01 -11.23
N GLU A 520 27.09 9.01 -9.97
CA GLU A 520 27.84 8.50 -8.82
C GLU A 520 27.24 7.16 -8.37
N PRO A 521 28.07 6.12 -8.13
CA PRO A 521 27.58 4.84 -7.65
C PRO A 521 27.05 4.94 -6.22
N LEU A 522 26.01 4.15 -5.93
CA LEU A 522 25.52 3.93 -4.59
C LEU A 522 26.53 3.07 -3.81
N THR A 523 26.80 3.44 -2.57
CA THR A 523 27.90 2.88 -1.77
C THR A 523 27.49 1.69 -0.91
N ILE A 524 26.19 1.54 -0.60
CA ILE A 524 25.74 0.53 0.37
C ILE A 524 25.77 -0.91 -0.14
N ALA A 525 25.73 -1.13 -1.46
CA ALA A 525 25.62 -2.46 -2.04
C ALA A 525 26.13 -2.50 -3.49
N ASP A 526 26.56 -3.68 -3.92
CA ASP A 526 26.95 -3.96 -5.30
C ASP A 526 25.73 -4.21 -6.20
N VAL A 527 24.65 -4.74 -5.60
CA VAL A 527 23.41 -5.14 -6.28
C VAL A 527 22.20 -4.76 -5.43
N PHE A 528 21.19 -4.20 -6.08
CA PHE A 528 19.89 -3.85 -5.50
C PHE A 528 18.81 -4.78 -6.03
N VAL A 529 18.00 -5.33 -5.13
CA VAL A 529 16.96 -6.29 -5.45
C VAL A 529 15.62 -5.80 -4.92
N GLY A 530 14.61 -5.73 -5.77
CA GLY A 530 13.21 -5.56 -5.36
C GLY A 530 12.51 -6.90 -5.29
N LEU A 531 11.71 -7.15 -4.25
CA LEU A 531 11.00 -8.40 -4.00
C LEU A 531 9.54 -8.12 -3.59
N ASP A 532 8.58 -8.63 -4.36
CA ASP A 532 7.14 -8.51 -4.03
C ASP A 532 6.39 -9.82 -4.25
N VAL A 533 5.36 -10.07 -3.43
CA VAL A 533 4.43 -11.20 -3.53
C VAL A 533 3.07 -10.69 -3.98
N GLY A 534 2.61 -11.20 -5.13
CA GLY A 534 1.29 -10.85 -5.64
C GLY A 534 0.19 -11.58 -4.88
N ARG A 535 -0.84 -10.86 -4.45
CA ARG A 535 -2.05 -11.44 -3.83
C ARG A 535 -3.32 -11.00 -4.55
N ARG A 536 -4.20 -11.97 -4.87
CA ARG A 536 -5.57 -11.70 -5.34
C ARG A 536 -6.58 -12.53 -4.56
N ASN A 537 -7.68 -11.93 -4.14
CA ASN A 537 -8.80 -12.70 -3.59
C ASN A 537 -9.39 -13.61 -4.67
N LYS A 538 -9.72 -14.85 -4.33
CA LYS A 538 -10.45 -15.75 -5.23
C LYS A 538 -11.88 -15.19 -5.40
N ARG A 539 -12.36 -15.07 -6.64
CA ARG A 539 -13.69 -14.50 -6.95
C ARG A 539 -14.86 -15.44 -6.60
N LYS A 540 -14.67 -16.76 -6.76
CA LYS A 540 -15.73 -17.78 -6.61
C LYS A 540 -15.53 -18.74 -5.43
N LEU A 541 -14.38 -18.66 -4.76
CA LEU A 541 -13.99 -19.58 -3.69
C LEU A 541 -13.45 -18.78 -2.52
N SER A 542 -13.51 -19.35 -1.32
CA SER A 542 -12.83 -18.81 -0.15
C SER A 542 -11.31 -18.84 -0.34
N GLY A 543 -10.66 -17.77 0.11
CA GLY A 543 -9.21 -17.64 0.20
C GLY A 543 -8.59 -16.69 -0.82
N THR A 544 -7.27 -16.56 -0.75
CA THR A 544 -6.47 -15.79 -1.71
C THR A 544 -5.69 -16.74 -2.61
N ARG A 545 -5.47 -16.32 -3.85
CA ARG A 545 -4.39 -16.83 -4.69
C ARG A 545 -3.21 -15.90 -4.47
N SER A 546 -2.13 -16.44 -3.94
CA SER A 546 -0.86 -15.75 -3.88
C SER A 546 0.02 -16.31 -5.00
N ALA A 547 0.46 -15.43 -5.88
CA ALA A 547 1.44 -15.77 -6.89
C ALA A 547 2.83 -15.56 -6.28
N CYS A 548 3.72 -16.55 -6.43
CA CYS A 548 5.12 -16.44 -5.99
C CYS A 548 5.80 -15.19 -6.60
N ALA A 549 6.87 -14.77 -5.94
CA ALA A 549 7.39 -13.41 -5.98
C ALA A 549 7.95 -12.94 -7.34
N GLY A 550 7.76 -11.65 -7.62
CA GLY A 550 8.48 -10.94 -8.67
C GLY A 550 9.78 -10.35 -8.11
N VAL A 551 10.87 -10.46 -8.88
CA VAL A 551 12.20 -9.98 -8.48
C VAL A 551 12.86 -9.18 -9.60
N CYS A 552 13.38 -8.00 -9.26
CA CYS A 552 14.13 -7.15 -10.18
C CYS A 552 15.52 -6.82 -9.62
N PHE A 553 16.54 -6.91 -10.47
CA PHE A 553 17.95 -6.69 -10.14
C PHE A 553 18.48 -5.43 -10.80
N TYR A 554 19.14 -4.59 -10.02
CA TYR A 554 19.81 -3.37 -10.44
C TYR A 554 21.24 -3.36 -9.92
N GLY A 555 22.18 -2.81 -10.69
CA GLY A 555 23.56 -2.65 -10.26
C GLY A 555 23.81 -1.35 -9.50
N LYS A 556 25.05 -1.12 -9.09
CA LYS A 556 25.43 -0.06 -8.15
C LYS A 556 25.19 1.36 -8.64
N GLN A 557 25.16 1.61 -9.95
CA GLN A 557 24.83 2.92 -10.51
C GLN A 557 23.37 3.00 -10.97
N GLY A 558 22.57 1.97 -10.72
CA GLY A 558 21.19 1.93 -11.16
C GLY A 558 20.96 1.32 -12.53
N GLU A 559 21.96 0.63 -13.07
CA GLU A 559 21.80 -0.14 -14.29
C GLU A 559 20.81 -1.30 -14.09
N PHE A 560 19.78 -1.38 -14.93
CA PHE A 560 18.92 -2.56 -14.93
C PHE A 560 19.71 -3.79 -15.37
N LEU A 561 19.64 -4.88 -14.59
CA LEU A 561 20.37 -6.12 -14.85
C LEU A 561 19.44 -7.18 -15.42
N ARG A 562 18.40 -7.56 -14.66
CA ARG A 562 17.39 -8.53 -15.06
C ARG A 562 16.17 -8.51 -14.15
N ALA A 563 15.11 -9.16 -14.59
CA ALA A 563 13.91 -9.43 -13.81
C ALA A 563 13.51 -10.89 -13.96
N LYS A 564 12.98 -11.49 -12.89
CA LYS A 564 12.52 -12.88 -12.86
C LYS A 564 11.24 -12.97 -12.03
N SER A 565 10.35 -13.87 -12.43
CA SER A 565 9.26 -14.37 -11.58
C SER A 565 9.37 -15.89 -11.48
N GLU A 566 9.18 -16.45 -10.29
CA GLU A 566 9.07 -17.91 -10.11
C GLU A 566 7.69 -18.37 -10.61
N ASP A 567 7.52 -19.56 -11.18
CA ASP A 567 6.20 -20.03 -11.68
C ASP A 567 5.41 -20.84 -10.62
N ALA A 568 5.76 -20.68 -9.35
CA ALA A 568 5.08 -21.36 -8.26
C ALA A 568 3.87 -20.57 -7.73
N MET A 569 2.88 -21.29 -7.23
CA MET A 569 1.88 -20.75 -6.31
C MET A 569 2.37 -20.96 -4.87
N ILE A 570 2.13 -19.98 -4.00
CA ILE A 570 2.46 -20.09 -2.57
C ILE A 570 1.19 -19.96 -1.73
N GLU A 571 1.19 -20.59 -0.57
CA GLU A 571 0.13 -20.44 0.41
C GLU A 571 0.47 -19.30 1.37
N GLY A 572 -0.33 -18.24 1.36
CA GLY A 572 -0.09 -17.07 2.22
C GLY A 572 0.87 -16.06 1.62
N GLU A 573 1.60 -15.35 2.48
CA GLU A 573 2.54 -14.27 2.11
C GLU A 573 4.01 -14.67 2.28
N GLU A 574 4.28 -15.77 2.98
CA GLU A 574 5.63 -16.31 3.19
C GLU A 574 6.15 -16.99 1.93
N ILE A 575 7.33 -16.58 1.47
CA ILE A 575 8.05 -17.20 0.36
C ILE A 575 8.91 -18.35 0.93
N PRO A 576 8.68 -19.60 0.49
CA PRO A 576 9.51 -20.74 0.85
C PRO A 576 11.00 -20.53 0.54
N CYS A 577 11.88 -21.03 1.41
CA CYS A 577 13.32 -20.77 1.33
C CYS A 577 13.96 -21.26 0.02
N HIS A 578 13.54 -22.42 -0.49
CA HIS A 578 14.01 -22.93 -1.78
C HIS A 578 13.62 -22.02 -2.97
N PHE A 579 12.50 -21.28 -2.89
CA PHE A 579 12.17 -20.27 -3.90
C PHE A 579 13.04 -19.03 -3.75
N LEU A 580 13.36 -18.60 -2.53
CA LEU A 580 14.29 -17.49 -2.30
C LEU A 580 15.67 -17.80 -2.91
N GLU A 581 16.17 -19.02 -2.73
CA GLU A 581 17.43 -19.50 -3.34
C GLU A 581 17.38 -19.49 -4.88
N SER A 582 16.28 -19.95 -5.49
CA SER A 582 16.05 -19.90 -6.96
C SER A 582 15.99 -18.46 -7.49
N LEU A 583 15.36 -17.55 -6.73
CA LEU A 583 15.19 -16.16 -7.10
C LEU A 583 16.50 -15.38 -6.95
N LEU A 584 17.35 -15.75 -5.99
CA LEU A 584 18.62 -15.10 -5.64
C LEU A 584 19.81 -16.05 -5.89
N PRO A 585 20.15 -16.36 -7.14
CA PRO A 585 21.09 -17.42 -7.48
C PRO A 585 22.53 -17.10 -7.04
N ALA A 586 23.21 -18.10 -6.49
CA ALA A 586 24.58 -17.99 -5.98
C ALA A 586 25.59 -17.52 -7.05
N GLY A 587 25.41 -17.95 -8.31
CA GLY A 587 26.33 -17.60 -9.41
C GLY A 587 26.47 -16.10 -9.65
N GLU A 588 25.47 -15.31 -9.29
CA GLU A 588 25.46 -13.87 -9.50
C GLU A 588 25.78 -13.06 -8.24
N LEU A 589 25.48 -13.61 -7.06
CA LEU A 589 25.49 -12.89 -5.78
C LEU A 589 26.65 -13.28 -4.86
N ARG A 590 27.36 -14.38 -5.15
CA ARG A 590 28.49 -14.86 -4.35
C ARG A 590 29.53 -13.77 -4.13
N GLY A 591 29.92 -13.55 -2.87
CA GLY A 591 30.93 -12.56 -2.49
C GLY A 591 30.48 -11.10 -2.50
N LYS A 592 29.23 -10.80 -2.88
CA LYS A 592 28.74 -9.42 -3.04
C LYS A 592 27.97 -8.92 -1.81
N THR A 593 27.88 -7.61 -1.69
CA THR A 593 26.89 -6.95 -0.82
C THR A 593 25.62 -6.69 -1.62
N VAL A 594 24.48 -7.18 -1.14
CA VAL A 594 23.19 -7.14 -1.84
C VAL A 594 22.15 -6.49 -0.95
N ALA A 595 21.51 -5.42 -1.41
CA ALA A 595 20.40 -4.79 -0.70
C ALA A 595 19.05 -5.28 -1.26
N ILE A 596 18.29 -5.99 -0.43
CA ILE A 596 17.02 -6.62 -0.78
C ILE A 596 15.89 -5.80 -0.16
N PHE A 597 15.10 -5.16 -1.01
CA PHE A 597 13.92 -4.37 -0.65
C PHE A 597 12.67 -5.23 -0.84
N ARG A 598 11.98 -5.55 0.26
CA ARG A 598 10.71 -6.28 0.29
C ARG A 598 9.54 -5.30 0.32
N ASP A 599 8.56 -5.46 -0.58
CA ASP A 599 7.30 -4.71 -0.54
C ASP A 599 6.41 -5.28 0.57
N GLY A 600 6.39 -4.61 1.72
CA GLY A 600 5.84 -5.15 2.96
C GLY A 600 6.92 -5.67 3.92
N ARG A 601 6.51 -6.59 4.79
CA ARG A 601 7.39 -7.23 5.79
C ARG A 601 7.96 -8.53 5.25
N PHE A 602 9.09 -8.96 5.80
CA PHE A 602 9.50 -10.34 5.65
C PHE A 602 8.59 -11.23 6.51
N CYS A 603 7.96 -12.23 5.89
CA CYS A 603 6.98 -13.08 6.54
C CYS A 603 7.61 -14.39 7.02
N GLY A 604 7.11 -14.95 8.13
CA GLY A 604 7.56 -16.24 8.66
C GLY A 604 9.07 -16.30 8.82
N ASN A 605 9.72 -17.27 8.16
CA ASN A 605 11.15 -17.51 8.25
C ASN A 605 11.97 -16.89 7.10
N GLU A 606 11.38 -16.02 6.27
CA GLU A 606 12.04 -15.44 5.09
C GLU A 606 13.38 -14.74 5.43
N ALA A 607 13.38 -13.87 6.45
CA ALA A 607 14.57 -13.10 6.82
C ALA A 607 15.72 -14.01 7.28
N GLN A 608 15.41 -15.03 8.08
CA GLN A 608 16.40 -16.01 8.54
C GLN A 608 16.93 -16.85 7.37
N CYS A 609 16.05 -17.35 6.49
CA CYS A 609 16.48 -18.10 5.31
C CYS A 609 17.37 -17.28 4.38
N LEU A 610 17.09 -15.99 4.20
CA LEU A 610 17.96 -15.10 3.43
C LEU A 610 19.33 -14.88 4.10
N ALA A 611 19.36 -14.78 5.43
CA ALA A 611 20.61 -14.67 6.18
C ALA A 611 21.46 -15.95 6.05
N ASP A 612 20.83 -17.12 6.21
CA ASP A 612 21.48 -18.43 6.06
C ASP A 612 22.01 -18.62 4.63
N TRP A 613 21.20 -18.24 3.63
CA TRP A 613 21.61 -18.29 2.23
C TRP A 613 22.79 -17.35 1.93
N ALA A 614 22.76 -16.12 2.44
CA ALA A 614 23.86 -15.17 2.30
C ALA A 614 25.18 -15.76 2.85
N ALA A 615 25.12 -16.39 4.03
CA ALA A 615 26.27 -17.07 4.61
C ALA A 615 26.79 -18.22 3.72
N ALA A 616 25.90 -19.07 3.21
CA ALA A 616 26.25 -20.20 2.35
C ALA A 616 26.97 -19.76 1.05
N ILE A 617 26.56 -18.63 0.46
CA ILE A 617 27.18 -18.09 -0.75
C ILE A 617 28.26 -17.04 -0.47
N LYS A 618 28.63 -16.82 0.80
CA LYS A 618 29.60 -15.80 1.22
C LYS A 618 29.24 -14.38 0.75
N ALA A 619 27.95 -14.05 0.72
CA ALA A 619 27.44 -12.72 0.42
C ALA A 619 27.04 -11.98 1.70
N LYS A 620 26.79 -10.66 1.59
CA LYS A 620 26.26 -9.82 2.66
C LYS A 620 24.90 -9.28 2.23
N PHE A 621 23.81 -9.79 2.80
CA PHE A 621 22.47 -9.34 2.44
C PHE A 621 21.96 -8.28 3.42
N ILE A 622 21.72 -7.06 2.94
CA ILE A 622 21.01 -6.01 3.67
C ILE A 622 19.52 -6.21 3.41
N LEU A 623 18.75 -6.50 4.46
CA LEU A 623 17.35 -6.88 4.35
C LEU A 623 16.45 -5.70 4.77
N ILE A 624 15.69 -5.16 3.82
CA ILE A 624 14.96 -3.89 3.98
C ILE A 624 13.47 -4.11 3.72
N GLU A 625 12.64 -3.87 4.73
CA GLU A 625 11.18 -3.88 4.62
C GLU A 625 10.67 -2.51 4.18
N CYS A 626 9.74 -2.48 3.23
CA CYS A 626 9.14 -1.25 2.69
C CYS A 626 7.62 -1.28 2.83
N CYS A 627 7.07 -0.73 3.91
CA CYS A 627 5.65 -0.75 4.20
C CYS A 627 4.94 0.54 3.73
N LYS A 628 3.85 0.39 2.96
CA LYS A 628 3.05 1.49 2.38
C LYS A 628 1.94 2.02 3.29
N SER A 629 1.57 1.25 4.32
CA SER A 629 0.43 1.48 5.20
C SER A 629 0.86 1.64 6.65
N GLY A 630 -0.01 2.22 7.48
CA GLY A 630 0.26 2.40 8.91
C GLY A 630 1.31 3.45 9.26
N CYS A 631 1.81 4.24 8.31
CA CYS A 631 2.85 5.23 8.58
C CYS A 631 2.26 6.56 9.10
N PRO A 632 2.78 7.18 10.17
CA PRO A 632 2.41 8.55 10.52
C PRO A 632 2.74 9.52 9.37
N ARG A 633 2.02 10.64 9.27
CA ARG A 633 2.27 11.67 8.25
C ARG A 633 3.26 12.69 8.78
N LEU A 634 4.04 13.29 7.88
CA LEU A 634 5.02 14.32 8.21
C LEU A 634 4.59 15.66 7.59
N TYR A 635 5.05 16.76 8.19
CA TYR A 635 4.76 18.12 7.73
C TYR A 635 5.99 19.00 7.84
N ASN A 636 6.03 19.99 6.97
CA ASN A 636 6.82 21.20 7.18
C ASN A 636 6.04 22.16 8.09
N ILE A 637 6.75 23.00 8.82
CA ILE A 637 6.16 24.09 9.60
C ILE A 637 6.63 25.42 9.03
N SER A 638 5.67 26.34 8.84
CA SER A 638 5.96 27.73 8.50
C SER A 638 6.80 28.40 9.59
N SER A 639 7.89 29.07 9.24
CA SER A 639 8.71 29.84 10.18
C SER A 639 8.01 31.07 10.77
N ARG A 640 6.82 31.44 10.25
CA ARG A 640 6.00 32.55 10.77
C ARG A 640 4.83 32.03 11.60
N ALA A 641 4.64 32.64 12.77
CA ALA A 641 3.45 32.45 13.60
C ALA A 641 2.16 32.66 12.76
N PRO A 642 1.12 31.81 12.89
CA PRO A 642 0.88 30.83 13.96
C PRO A 642 1.52 29.44 13.73
N TYR A 643 2.60 29.34 12.95
CA TYR A 643 3.29 28.08 12.64
C TYR A 643 2.36 27.01 12.02
N PRO A 644 1.59 27.35 10.96
CA PRO A 644 0.72 26.39 10.30
C PRO A 644 1.53 25.25 9.70
N ILE A 645 0.93 24.05 9.73
CA ILE A 645 1.48 22.88 9.03
C ILE A 645 1.39 23.09 7.52
N GLN A 646 2.40 22.63 6.79
CA GLN A 646 2.54 22.75 5.35
C GLN A 646 2.84 21.39 4.72
N ALA A 647 2.74 21.32 3.38
CA ALA A 647 3.13 20.14 2.63
C ALA A 647 4.59 19.77 2.95
N PRO A 648 4.90 18.51 3.27
CA PRO A 648 6.28 18.09 3.49
C PRO A 648 7.05 18.11 2.17
N ASP A 649 8.34 18.40 2.25
CA ASP A 649 9.24 18.16 1.12
C ASP A 649 9.48 16.67 0.92
N ARG A 650 9.72 16.33 -0.35
CA ARG A 650 10.16 15.00 -0.72
C ARG A 650 11.58 14.79 -0.18
N GLY A 651 11.79 13.66 0.47
CA GLY A 651 13.09 13.30 1.05
C GLY A 651 13.26 13.64 2.52
N ILE A 652 12.21 14.13 3.19
CA ILE A 652 12.18 14.20 4.66
C ILE A 652 11.86 12.82 5.23
N ALA A 653 12.56 12.42 6.29
CA ALA A 653 12.24 11.24 7.06
C ALA A 653 12.23 11.51 8.57
N LEU A 654 11.36 10.80 9.29
CA LEU A 654 11.43 10.65 10.74
C LEU A 654 12.13 9.34 11.06
N LYS A 655 13.24 9.38 11.78
CA LYS A 655 13.93 8.20 12.32
C LYS A 655 13.24 7.75 13.58
N LEU A 656 12.73 6.52 13.58
CA LEU A 656 12.18 5.86 14.75
C LEU A 656 13.28 5.15 15.54
N SER A 657 14.31 4.65 14.86
CA SER A 657 15.51 4.06 15.43
C SER A 657 16.66 4.11 14.42
N ASP A 658 17.83 3.57 14.78
CA ASP A 658 18.97 3.41 13.86
C ASP A 658 18.68 2.45 12.69
N ARG A 659 17.56 1.73 12.72
CA ARG A 659 17.16 0.75 11.70
C ARG A 659 15.82 1.05 11.06
N GLU A 660 15.04 1.99 11.59
CA GLU A 660 13.67 2.21 11.16
C GLU A 660 13.36 3.68 10.97
N ALA A 661 12.71 4.02 9.85
CA ALA A 661 12.34 5.38 9.53
C ALA A 661 11.03 5.48 8.73
N ILE A 662 10.40 6.65 8.79
CA ILE A 662 9.20 7.04 8.04
C ILE A 662 9.60 8.09 6.99
N LEU A 663 9.61 7.71 5.71
CA LEU A 663 10.13 8.51 4.60
C LEU A 663 9.04 9.10 3.69
N VAL A 664 9.09 10.41 3.43
CA VAL A 664 8.28 11.07 2.40
C VAL A 664 8.93 10.89 1.03
N ALA A 665 8.58 9.80 0.35
CA ALA A 665 9.14 9.48 -0.97
C ALA A 665 8.41 10.16 -2.15
N THR A 666 7.28 10.84 -1.93
CA THR A 666 6.47 11.47 -3.00
C THR A 666 6.12 12.91 -2.70
N LYS A 667 6.05 13.70 -3.77
CA LYS A 667 5.49 15.05 -3.77
C LYS A 667 4.04 15.01 -4.25
N VAL A 668 3.14 15.63 -3.50
CA VAL A 668 1.70 15.64 -3.81
C VAL A 668 1.22 17.08 -3.86
N ALA A 669 0.41 17.42 -4.86
CA ALA A 669 -0.18 18.76 -4.97
C ALA A 669 -1.10 19.03 -3.76
N PRO A 670 -1.12 20.25 -3.19
CA PRO A 670 -1.91 20.56 -1.98
C PRO A 670 -3.39 20.15 -2.07
N ARG A 671 -4.00 20.29 -3.25
CA ARG A 671 -5.41 19.90 -3.51
C ARG A 671 -5.71 18.40 -3.36
N ILE A 672 -4.69 17.55 -3.49
CA ILE A 672 -4.84 16.08 -3.39
C ILE A 672 -4.74 15.63 -1.92
N GLY A 673 -4.14 16.45 -1.06
CA GLY A 673 -3.96 16.21 0.38
C GLY A 673 -2.49 16.04 0.76
N VAL A 674 -2.27 15.34 1.87
CA VAL A 674 -0.93 15.09 2.45
C VAL A 674 -0.36 13.80 1.86
N PRO A 675 0.93 13.79 1.44
CA PRO A 675 1.60 12.55 1.04
C PRO A 675 1.50 11.47 2.11
N LYS A 676 1.29 10.22 1.70
CA LYS A 676 1.41 9.05 2.58
C LYS A 676 2.86 8.58 2.56
N PRO A 677 3.61 8.63 3.68
CA PRO A 677 5.00 8.19 3.73
C PRO A 677 5.17 6.67 3.50
N MET A 678 6.43 6.23 3.50
CA MET A 678 6.87 4.83 3.53
C MET A 678 7.52 4.53 4.87
N ARG A 679 7.24 3.38 5.46
CA ARG A 679 8.00 2.88 6.61
C ARG A 679 9.08 1.95 6.07
N VAL A 680 10.33 2.30 6.36
CA VAL A 680 11.53 1.58 5.92
C VAL A 680 12.19 1.00 7.16
N ASN A 681 12.43 -0.32 7.18
CA ASN A 681 13.00 -1.00 8.34
C ASN A 681 14.10 -1.98 7.90
N ILE A 682 15.27 -1.90 8.53
CA ILE A 682 16.40 -2.80 8.32
C ILE A 682 16.27 -3.96 9.31
N ARG A 683 16.18 -5.18 8.79
CA ARG A 683 16.04 -6.39 9.59
C ARG A 683 17.34 -6.72 10.32
N PRO A 684 17.29 -7.05 11.63
CA PRO A 684 18.48 -7.45 12.40
C PRO A 684 19.17 -8.71 11.86
N GLU A 685 18.43 -9.59 11.19
CA GLU A 685 18.94 -10.85 10.65
C GLU A 685 19.92 -10.63 9.48
N GLY A 686 19.85 -9.47 8.81
CA GLY A 686 20.72 -9.13 7.68
C GLY A 686 22.03 -8.44 8.07
N HIS A 687 22.83 -8.09 7.06
CA HIS A 687 23.96 -7.19 7.20
C HIS A 687 23.47 -5.78 7.54
N GLN A 688 24.00 -5.20 8.62
CA GLN A 688 23.58 -3.90 9.14
C GLN A 688 24.34 -2.76 8.46
N VAL A 689 23.62 -1.69 8.13
CA VAL A 689 24.12 -0.43 7.56
C VAL A 689 23.35 0.74 8.19
N SER A 690 23.80 1.97 7.96
CA SER A 690 23.09 3.16 8.43
C SER A 690 21.72 3.29 7.77
N ILE A 691 20.69 3.61 8.57
CA ILE A 691 19.38 3.95 8.02
C ILE A 691 19.44 5.17 7.09
N ASP A 692 20.32 6.13 7.36
CA ASP A 692 20.49 7.34 6.54
C ASP A 692 20.95 6.97 5.12
N ASP A 693 21.90 6.04 4.99
CA ASP A 693 22.38 5.56 3.68
C ASP A 693 21.30 4.77 2.92
N VAL A 694 20.46 4.02 3.64
CA VAL A 694 19.31 3.31 3.06
C VAL A 694 18.24 4.31 2.57
N LEU A 695 17.99 5.38 3.31
CA LEU A 695 17.03 6.43 2.92
C LEU A 695 17.49 7.18 1.68
N GLU A 696 18.76 7.58 1.63
CA GLU A 696 19.36 8.21 0.44
C GLU A 696 19.28 7.28 -0.77
N THR A 697 19.69 6.02 -0.58
CA THR A 697 19.66 5.00 -1.64
C THR A 697 18.24 4.75 -2.13
N TYR A 698 17.26 4.62 -1.22
CA TYR A 698 15.86 4.45 -1.55
C TYR A 698 15.39 5.58 -2.49
N LEU A 699 15.66 6.84 -2.11
CA LEU A 699 15.24 8.01 -2.89
C LEU A 699 15.93 8.05 -4.26
N LYS A 700 17.26 7.86 -4.32
CA LYS A 700 18.01 7.84 -5.60
C LYS A 700 17.52 6.74 -6.53
N LEU A 701 17.19 5.56 -5.99
CA LEU A 701 16.65 4.45 -6.79
C LEU A 701 15.24 4.72 -7.34
N THR A 702 14.47 5.66 -6.79
CA THR A 702 13.20 6.09 -7.42
C THR A 702 13.42 6.83 -8.74
N LEU A 703 14.57 7.48 -8.92
CA LEU A 703 14.89 8.29 -10.11
C LEU A 703 15.16 7.44 -11.35
N LEU A 704 15.39 6.14 -11.17
CA LEU A 704 15.75 5.19 -12.22
C LEU A 704 14.54 4.49 -12.84
N HIS A 705 13.32 4.92 -12.48
CA HIS A 705 12.11 4.39 -13.08
C HIS A 705 11.86 5.08 -14.43
N TYR A 706 12.16 4.40 -15.55
CA TYR A 706 12.06 5.02 -16.88
C TYR A 706 10.63 5.22 -17.38
N GLY A 707 9.60 4.61 -16.77
CA GLY A 707 8.21 4.74 -17.21
C GLY A 707 7.54 6.10 -16.94
N SER A 708 8.21 7.02 -16.22
CA SER A 708 7.71 8.39 -16.00
C SER A 708 8.87 9.32 -15.61
N LEU A 709 8.79 10.60 -16.01
CA LEU A 709 9.72 11.62 -15.53
C LEU A 709 9.44 12.05 -14.08
N ASN A 710 8.22 11.81 -13.60
CA ASN A 710 7.89 11.99 -12.18
C ASN A 710 8.22 10.70 -11.45
N PRO A 711 9.20 10.70 -10.54
CA PRO A 711 9.62 9.47 -9.89
C PRO A 711 8.49 8.85 -9.07
N PRO A 712 8.30 7.51 -9.12
CA PRO A 712 7.31 6.82 -8.32
C PRO A 712 7.64 6.86 -6.83
N LYS A 713 6.66 6.44 -6.02
CA LYS A 713 6.81 6.27 -4.57
C LYS A 713 7.80 5.15 -4.19
N LEU A 714 7.87 4.11 -5.01
CA LEU A 714 8.72 2.94 -4.79
C LEU A 714 10.00 3.06 -5.61
N PRO A 715 11.13 2.55 -5.13
CA PRO A 715 12.36 2.41 -5.91
C PRO A 715 12.09 1.61 -7.20
N ALA A 716 12.84 1.87 -8.27
CA ALA A 716 12.59 1.28 -9.59
C ALA A 716 12.53 -0.25 -9.57
N MET A 717 13.43 -0.91 -8.83
CA MET A 717 13.42 -2.37 -8.69
C MET A 717 12.17 -2.88 -7.97
N LEU A 718 11.69 -2.18 -6.94
CA LEU A 718 10.51 -2.58 -6.18
C LEU A 718 9.22 -2.31 -6.96
N ALA A 719 9.15 -1.19 -7.68
CA ALA A 719 8.07 -0.89 -8.60
C ALA A 719 7.95 -1.94 -9.71
N GLY A 720 9.09 -2.39 -10.25
CA GLY A 720 9.15 -3.47 -11.21
C GLY A 720 8.66 -4.80 -10.62
N ALA A 721 9.20 -5.20 -9.46
CA ALA A 721 8.78 -6.40 -8.75
C ALA A 721 7.26 -6.44 -8.50
N HIS A 722 6.70 -5.31 -8.06
CA HIS A 722 5.26 -5.15 -7.86
C HIS A 722 4.45 -5.34 -9.15
N ARG A 723 4.93 -4.78 -10.26
CA ARG A 723 4.25 -4.94 -11.56
C ARG A 723 4.32 -6.37 -12.06
N LEU A 724 5.45 -7.05 -11.90
CA LEU A 724 5.60 -8.47 -12.26
C LEU A 724 4.66 -9.36 -11.46
N ALA A 725 4.56 -9.11 -10.15
CA ALA A 725 3.65 -9.81 -9.26
C ALA A 725 2.17 -9.63 -9.67
N ASP A 726 1.75 -8.40 -10.01
CA ASP A 726 0.39 -8.12 -10.52
C ASP A 726 0.11 -8.81 -11.87
N LEU A 727 1.04 -8.76 -12.82
CA LEU A 727 0.91 -9.43 -14.11
C LEU A 727 0.73 -10.95 -13.95
N LYS A 728 1.48 -11.55 -13.02
CA LYS A 728 1.36 -12.97 -12.72
C LYS A 728 0.01 -13.35 -12.13
N LEU A 729 -0.56 -12.55 -11.23
CA LEU A 729 -1.93 -12.75 -10.73
C LEU A 729 -3.01 -12.70 -11.83
N ARG A 730 -2.68 -12.09 -12.96
CA ARG A 730 -3.53 -11.97 -14.15
C ARG A 730 -3.24 -13.07 -15.18
N GLY A 731 -2.39 -14.06 -14.85
CA GLY A 731 -2.07 -15.19 -15.72
C GLY A 731 -1.01 -14.88 -16.80
N VAL A 732 -0.29 -13.76 -16.64
CA VAL A 732 0.83 -13.41 -17.52
C VAL A 732 2.13 -13.81 -16.84
N CYS A 733 2.61 -15.03 -17.13
CA CYS A 733 3.90 -15.51 -16.65
C CYS A 733 5.03 -14.99 -17.54
N LEU A 734 6.11 -14.56 -16.91
CA LEU A 734 7.25 -13.95 -17.56
C LEU A 734 8.47 -14.87 -17.39
N PRO A 735 9.17 -15.24 -18.49
CA PRO A 735 10.49 -15.83 -18.36
C PRO A 735 11.45 -14.80 -17.74
N GLU A 736 12.67 -15.22 -17.44
CA GLU A 736 13.71 -14.27 -17.07
C GLU A 736 13.90 -13.22 -18.19
N MET A 737 13.82 -11.94 -17.83
CA MET A 737 13.90 -10.83 -18.76
C MET A 737 15.15 -10.00 -18.52
N ARG A 738 15.82 -9.62 -19.62
CA ARG A 738 16.89 -8.60 -19.63
C ARG A 738 16.42 -7.26 -20.18
N ARG A 739 15.12 -7.12 -20.39
CA ARG A 739 14.43 -5.92 -20.86
C ARG A 739 13.30 -5.55 -19.92
N GLN A 740 12.89 -4.29 -19.93
CA GLN A 740 11.88 -3.78 -19.00
C GLN A 740 10.48 -3.76 -19.63
N HIS A 741 10.00 -4.90 -20.12
CA HIS A 741 8.71 -4.99 -20.84
C HIS A 741 7.48 -4.59 -19.99
N TRP A 742 7.62 -4.52 -18.66
CA TRP A 742 6.53 -4.15 -17.74
C TRP A 742 6.31 -2.65 -17.57
N LEU A 743 7.22 -1.80 -18.09
CA LEU A 743 7.15 -0.34 -17.92
C LEU A 743 5.91 0.32 -18.53
#